data_AF-A0A2J8VK39-F1
#
_entry.id   AF-A0A2J8VK39-F1
#
_cell.length_a   1.000
_cell.length_b   1.000
_cell.length_c   1.000
_cell.angle_alpha   90.00
_cell.angle_beta   90.00
_cell.angle_gamma   90.00
#
_symmetry.space_group_name_H-M   'P 1'
#
loop_
_entity.id
_entity.type
_entity.pdbx_description
1 polymer ?
#
loop_
_entity_poly.entity_id
_entity_poly.type
_entity_poly.pdbx_seq_one_letter_code
_entity_poly.pdbx_strand_id
1 'polypeptide(L)'
;MSNENGQMYIQKKPTMYPPWDSTFDAHINKGRVMQIIVKGKNVDLISETTVELYSLAERCRKNNGKTEIWLELKPQGRMLMNARYFLEMSDTKDMSEFEMEGFFALHQRRGAIKQAKVHHVKCHEFTATFFPQPTFCSVCHEFVWGLNKQGYQCRQCNAAIHKKCIDKVIAKCTGSAINSRETMFHKERFKIDMPHRFKVYNYKSPTFCEHCGTLLWGLARQGLKCDACGMNVHHRCQTKVANLCGINQKLMAEALAMIESTQQARCLRDTEQIFREGPVEIGLPCSIKNEARPLCLPTPGKREPQGISWESPLDEVDKMCHLPEPELTIERPSLQMKLKIEDFILHKMLGKGSFGKVFLAEFKKTNQFFAIKTLKKDVVLMDDDVECTMVEKRVLSLAWEHPFLTHMFCTFQTKENLFFVMEYLNGGDLMYHIQSCHKFDLSRATFYAAEIILGLQFLHSKGIVYRDLKLDNILLDKDGHIKIADFGMCKENMLGDAKTNTFCGTPDYIAPEILLGQKYNHSVDWWSFGVLLYEMLIGQSPFHGQDEEELFHSIRMDNPFYPRWLEKEAKDLLVKLFVREPEKRLGVRGDIRQHPLFREINWEELERKEIDPPFRPKVKSPYDCSNFDKEFLNEKPRLSFADRALINSMDQNMFRNFSFMNPGMERLIS
;
A
#
# COMPACT_ATOMS: atom_id res chain seq x y z
N MET A 1 33.16 5.62 -29.45
CA MET A 1 32.95 6.03 -30.87
C MET A 1 34.26 6.57 -31.40
N SER A 2 34.59 6.28 -32.66
CA SER A 2 35.79 6.77 -33.34
C SER A 2 35.42 7.93 -34.26
N ASN A 3 36.10 9.06 -34.15
CA ASN A 3 35.99 10.15 -35.13
C ASN A 3 37.04 9.99 -36.25
N GLU A 4 36.83 10.71 -37.36
CA GLU A 4 37.67 10.69 -38.58
C GLU A 4 39.16 11.02 -38.32
N ASN A 5 39.49 11.64 -37.19
CA ASN A 5 40.86 11.94 -36.75
C ASN A 5 41.52 10.81 -35.92
N GLY A 6 40.99 9.58 -35.96
CA GLY A 6 41.57 8.40 -35.28
C GLY A 6 41.45 8.37 -33.76
N GLN A 7 40.87 9.39 -33.12
CA GLN A 7 40.66 9.44 -31.67
C GLN A 7 39.45 8.59 -31.26
N MET A 8 39.68 7.62 -30.35
CA MET A 8 38.65 6.76 -29.78
C MET A 8 38.08 7.35 -28.48
N TYR A 9 36.84 7.83 -28.53
CA TYR A 9 36.12 8.29 -27.34
C TYR A 9 35.44 7.12 -26.60
N ILE A 10 35.81 6.94 -25.33
CA ILE A 10 35.25 5.92 -24.42
C ILE A 10 34.16 6.55 -23.56
N GLN A 11 32.95 6.00 -23.62
CA GLN A 11 31.82 6.46 -22.82
C GLN A 11 31.98 6.05 -21.34
N LYS A 12 32.49 6.95 -20.50
CA LYS A 12 32.69 6.72 -19.05
C LYS A 12 31.48 7.07 -18.15
N LYS A 13 30.44 7.74 -18.66
CA LYS A 13 29.18 7.99 -17.92
C LYS A 13 27.96 7.58 -18.79
N PRO A 14 26.85 7.10 -18.20
CA PRO A 14 25.63 6.75 -18.94
C PRO A 14 25.08 7.91 -19.77
N THR A 15 24.43 7.62 -20.90
CA THR A 15 23.74 8.61 -21.72
C THR A 15 22.58 9.21 -20.93
N MET A 16 22.49 10.54 -20.93
CA MET A 16 21.41 11.28 -20.29
C MET A 16 20.32 11.59 -21.32
N TYR A 17 19.06 11.62 -20.87
CA TYR A 17 17.89 11.98 -21.69
C TYR A 17 17.16 13.14 -21.00
N PRO A 18 17.75 14.34 -20.95
CA PRO A 18 17.08 15.50 -20.38
C PRO A 18 15.83 15.85 -21.22
N PRO A 19 14.71 16.25 -20.59
CA PRO A 19 13.63 16.96 -21.28
C PRO A 19 14.15 18.19 -22.02
N TRP A 20 13.46 18.60 -23.08
CA TRP A 20 13.75 19.86 -23.76
C TRP A 20 13.63 21.04 -22.76
N ASP A 21 14.45 22.06 -22.93
CA ASP A 21 14.62 23.22 -22.02
C ASP A 21 14.95 22.89 -20.53
N SER A 22 15.42 21.68 -20.23
CA SER A 22 15.90 21.31 -18.88
C SER A 22 17.43 21.44 -18.71
N THR A 23 17.86 21.75 -17.49
CA THR A 23 19.28 21.91 -17.11
C THR A 23 19.88 20.63 -16.53
N PHE A 24 21.17 20.39 -16.77
CA PHE A 24 21.93 19.28 -16.18
C PHE A 24 23.39 19.68 -15.90
N ASP A 25 24.01 19.00 -14.94
CA ASP A 25 25.39 19.28 -14.51
C ASP A 25 26.42 18.33 -15.15
N ALA A 26 27.53 18.88 -15.63
CA ALA A 26 28.62 18.13 -16.24
C ALA A 26 29.98 18.49 -15.64
N HIS A 27 30.63 17.54 -14.96
CA HIS A 27 31.96 17.77 -14.39
C HIS A 27 33.02 17.98 -15.49
N ILE A 28 33.88 18.98 -15.31
CA ILE A 28 34.86 19.41 -16.30
C ILE A 28 36.19 18.68 -16.05
N ASN A 29 36.55 17.80 -16.98
CA ASN A 29 37.84 17.08 -16.98
C ASN A 29 38.57 17.39 -18.29
N LYS A 30 39.91 17.50 -18.27
CA LYS A 30 40.71 17.65 -19.50
C LYS A 30 40.46 16.47 -20.45
N GLY A 31 40.30 16.76 -21.75
CA GLY A 31 39.97 15.75 -22.77
C GLY A 31 38.53 15.21 -22.72
N ARG A 32 37.65 15.75 -21.86
CA ARG A 32 36.24 15.31 -21.80
C ARG A 32 35.37 16.09 -22.77
N VAL A 33 34.63 15.34 -23.58
CA VAL A 33 33.74 15.85 -24.62
C VAL A 33 32.32 15.37 -24.36
N MET A 34 31.33 16.19 -24.74
CA MET A 34 29.90 15.93 -24.61
C MET A 34 29.28 15.86 -26.00
N GLN A 35 28.79 14.69 -26.39
CA GLN A 35 28.02 14.50 -27.60
C GLN A 35 26.54 14.73 -27.28
N ILE A 36 25.89 15.62 -28.03
CA ILE A 36 24.46 15.92 -27.94
C ILE A 36 23.79 15.31 -29.17
N ILE A 37 22.74 14.53 -28.95
CA ILE A 37 21.99 13.83 -29.98
C ILE A 37 20.52 14.25 -29.88
N VAL A 38 20.00 14.86 -30.94
CA VAL A 38 18.59 15.25 -31.08
C VAL A 38 17.83 14.11 -31.77
N LYS A 39 16.72 13.68 -31.16
CA LYS A 39 15.89 12.57 -31.66
C LYS A 39 14.47 13.00 -31.95
N GLY A 40 13.87 12.40 -32.98
CA GLY A 40 12.47 12.60 -33.32
C GLY A 40 11.52 11.89 -32.36
N LYS A 41 10.22 12.16 -32.51
CA LYS A 41 9.14 11.48 -31.74
C LYS A 41 9.16 9.95 -31.89
N ASN A 42 9.74 9.44 -32.98
CA ASN A 42 9.90 8.01 -33.27
C ASN A 42 11.27 7.45 -32.85
N VAL A 43 12.08 8.20 -32.09
CA VAL A 43 13.43 7.82 -31.56
C VAL A 43 14.55 7.81 -32.62
N ASP A 44 14.24 8.12 -33.88
CA ASP A 44 15.20 8.34 -34.97
C ASP A 44 16.20 9.47 -34.65
N LEU A 45 17.45 9.30 -35.08
CA LEU A 45 18.49 10.34 -35.02
C LEU A 45 18.16 11.43 -36.04
N ILE A 46 17.84 12.64 -35.58
CA ILE A 46 17.60 13.80 -36.47
C ILE A 46 18.92 14.52 -36.74
N SER A 47 19.66 14.85 -35.68
CA SER A 47 20.93 15.56 -35.78
C SER A 47 21.75 15.42 -34.50
N GLU A 48 23.05 15.72 -34.59
CA GLU A 48 23.98 15.67 -33.45
C GLU A 48 25.03 16.78 -33.50
N THR A 49 25.66 17.02 -32.35
CA THR A 49 26.84 17.88 -32.24
C THR A 49 27.73 17.43 -31.08
N THR A 50 28.94 17.94 -31.01
CA THR A 50 29.97 17.50 -30.05
C THR A 50 30.70 18.71 -29.46
N VAL A 51 30.71 18.80 -28.13
CA VAL A 51 31.19 19.99 -27.39
C VAL A 51 32.28 19.61 -26.40
N GLU A 52 33.44 20.26 -26.49
CA GLU A 52 34.51 20.12 -25.50
C GLU A 52 34.19 20.88 -24.22
N LEU A 53 34.03 20.15 -23.10
CA LEU A 53 33.58 20.75 -21.84
C LEU A 53 34.64 21.65 -21.20
N TYR A 54 35.93 21.39 -21.42
CA TYR A 54 37.02 22.24 -20.93
C TYR A 54 37.02 23.60 -21.64
N SER A 55 36.91 23.58 -22.97
CA SER A 55 36.85 24.77 -23.84
C SER A 55 35.59 25.62 -23.55
N LEU A 56 34.46 24.98 -23.21
CA LEU A 56 33.25 25.66 -22.74
C LEU A 56 33.43 26.29 -21.35
N ALA A 57 34.06 25.58 -20.41
CA ALA A 57 34.30 26.07 -19.06
C ALA A 57 35.21 27.32 -19.04
N GLU A 58 36.27 27.33 -19.84
CA GLU A 58 37.16 28.49 -19.97
C GLU A 58 36.43 29.72 -20.54
N ARG A 59 35.44 29.55 -21.43
CA ARG A 59 34.55 30.65 -21.86
C ARG A 59 33.66 31.14 -20.72
N CYS A 60 33.05 30.23 -19.94
CA CYS A 60 32.26 30.60 -18.77
C CYS A 60 33.09 31.38 -17.74
N ARG A 61 34.33 30.96 -17.46
CA ARG A 61 35.21 31.62 -16.49
C ARG A 61 35.58 33.05 -16.88
N LYS A 62 35.71 33.35 -18.17
CA LYS A 62 35.97 34.71 -18.68
C LYS A 62 34.73 35.62 -18.63
N ASN A 63 33.53 35.04 -18.58
CA ASN A 63 32.24 35.75 -18.63
C ASN A 63 31.48 35.66 -17.28
N ASN A 64 32.14 36.00 -16.16
CA ASN A 64 31.54 35.98 -14.80
C ASN A 64 30.81 34.66 -14.43
N GLY A 65 31.34 33.52 -14.92
CA GLY A 65 30.81 32.19 -14.62
C GLY A 65 29.59 31.78 -15.44
N LYS A 66 29.15 32.55 -16.45
CA LYS A 66 28.02 32.19 -17.34
C LYS A 66 28.40 32.41 -18.81
N THR A 67 27.89 31.60 -19.73
CA THR A 67 27.97 31.91 -21.16
C THR A 67 26.78 31.34 -21.91
N GLU A 68 26.35 32.07 -22.94
CA GLU A 68 25.44 31.59 -23.97
C GLU A 68 26.26 31.23 -25.23
N ILE A 69 25.88 30.17 -25.94
CA ILE A 69 26.54 29.77 -27.19
C ILE A 69 25.57 29.04 -28.13
N TRP A 70 25.61 29.38 -29.42
CA TRP A 70 24.95 28.61 -30.47
C TRP A 70 25.81 27.43 -30.90
N LEU A 71 25.21 26.25 -30.93
CA LEU A 71 25.82 25.01 -31.41
C LEU A 71 25.21 24.62 -32.76
N GLU A 72 26.07 24.44 -33.76
CA GLU A 72 25.70 23.88 -35.06
C GLU A 72 25.48 22.37 -34.94
N LEU A 73 24.36 21.87 -35.45
CA LEU A 73 23.99 20.45 -35.47
C LEU A 73 24.20 19.88 -36.88
N LYS A 74 24.78 18.68 -36.99
CA LYS A 74 24.90 17.94 -38.25
C LYS A 74 23.80 16.88 -38.36
N PRO A 75 23.18 16.66 -39.54
CA PRO A 75 23.47 17.32 -40.82
C PRO A 75 22.88 18.74 -40.91
N GLN A 76 21.90 19.10 -40.08
CA GLN A 76 21.26 20.42 -40.09
C GLN A 76 20.68 20.80 -38.72
N GLY A 77 20.53 22.11 -38.51
CA GLY A 77 19.89 22.71 -37.32
C GLY A 77 20.88 23.44 -36.41
N ARG A 78 20.35 24.30 -35.53
CA ARG A 78 21.14 25.03 -34.52
C ARG A 78 20.44 24.96 -33.17
N MET A 79 21.22 24.83 -32.10
CA MET A 79 20.72 24.76 -30.73
C MET A 79 21.39 25.82 -29.86
N LEU A 80 20.60 26.60 -29.13
CA LEU A 80 21.12 27.53 -28.14
C LEU A 80 21.45 26.78 -26.85
N MET A 81 22.64 26.98 -26.30
CA MET A 81 23.05 26.38 -25.04
C MET A 81 23.49 27.45 -24.05
N ASN A 82 22.84 27.46 -22.89
CA ASN A 82 23.21 28.29 -21.74
C ASN A 82 23.98 27.45 -20.72
N ALA A 83 25.19 27.89 -20.37
CA ALA A 83 26.09 27.17 -19.47
C ALA A 83 26.54 28.06 -18.31
N ARG A 84 26.68 27.46 -17.11
CA ARG A 84 27.18 28.12 -15.89
C ARG A 84 28.31 27.29 -15.29
N TYR A 85 29.37 27.95 -14.86
CA TYR A 85 30.49 27.37 -14.13
C TYR A 85 30.33 27.61 -12.63
N PHE A 86 30.56 26.58 -11.82
CA PHE A 86 30.54 26.65 -10.36
C PHE A 86 31.62 25.73 -9.77
N LEU A 87 32.10 26.07 -8.57
CA LEU A 87 33.05 25.27 -7.80
C LEU A 87 32.28 24.47 -6.73
N GLU A 88 32.67 23.22 -6.53
CA GLU A 88 32.06 22.34 -5.53
C GLU A 88 32.76 22.59 -4.17
N MET A 89 32.04 23.17 -3.21
CA MET A 89 32.60 23.52 -1.89
C MET A 89 32.35 22.39 -0.88
N SER A 90 33.40 21.99 -0.17
CA SER A 90 33.37 21.01 0.92
C SER A 90 32.86 21.64 2.22
N ASP A 91 32.05 20.89 2.98
CA ASP A 91 31.26 21.41 4.09
C ASP A 91 32.12 21.91 5.29
N THR A 92 31.97 23.18 5.68
CA THR A 92 32.28 23.72 7.02
C THR A 92 31.17 24.69 7.47
N LYS A 93 30.85 24.69 8.77
CA LYS A 93 29.91 25.65 9.38
C LYS A 93 30.58 27.01 9.56
N ASP A 94 29.85 28.10 9.31
CA ASP A 94 29.59 29.16 10.31
C ASP A 94 28.57 30.21 9.82
N MET A 95 28.12 31.09 10.72
CA MET A 95 26.98 31.99 10.55
C MET A 95 27.30 33.32 9.84
N SER A 96 26.31 33.91 9.18
CA SER A 96 25.79 35.29 9.48
C SER A 96 24.64 35.70 8.55
N GLU A 97 23.82 36.64 9.01
CA GLU A 97 22.72 37.27 8.26
C GLU A 97 23.24 38.28 7.23
N PHE A 98 22.56 38.40 6.08
CA PHE A 98 22.32 39.70 5.42
C PHE A 98 21.11 39.59 4.45
N GLU A 99 20.66 40.74 3.94
CA GLU A 99 19.25 41.03 3.70
C GLU A 99 18.58 40.50 2.42
N MET A 100 17.26 40.68 2.41
CA MET A 100 16.25 40.37 1.40
C MET A 100 16.51 41.01 0.02
N GLU A 101 16.49 40.21 -1.06
CA GLU A 101 15.78 40.53 -2.32
C GLU A 101 15.69 39.32 -3.29
N GLY A 102 14.53 39.15 -3.95
CA GLY A 102 14.42 38.60 -5.32
C GLY A 102 14.69 37.11 -5.63
N PHE A 103 13.61 36.31 -5.71
CA PHE A 103 13.38 35.22 -6.69
C PHE A 103 14.34 33.98 -6.78
N PHE A 104 13.80 32.82 -6.39
CA PHE A 104 14.11 31.43 -6.86
C PHE A 104 15.58 30.95 -6.99
N ALA A 105 16.10 30.25 -5.96
CA ALA A 105 17.08 29.15 -6.11
C ALA A 105 17.07 28.23 -4.85
N LEU A 106 16.61 26.97 -4.94
CA LEU A 106 17.44 25.79 -5.30
C LEU A 106 18.59 25.49 -4.32
N HIS A 107 18.28 24.80 -3.22
CA HIS A 107 19.25 24.03 -2.43
C HIS A 107 18.67 22.66 -2.03
N GLN A 108 18.89 21.64 -2.86
CA GLN A 108 18.93 20.24 -2.41
C GLN A 108 19.62 19.36 -3.47
N ARG A 109 20.76 18.74 -3.07
CA ARG A 109 21.57 17.85 -3.93
C ARG A 109 20.74 16.62 -4.33
N ARG A 110 20.43 16.45 -5.62
CA ARG A 110 19.78 15.22 -6.15
C ARG A 110 20.83 14.18 -6.52
N GLY A 111 20.78 13.00 -5.88
CA GLY A 111 21.69 11.89 -6.17
C GLY A 111 21.52 11.30 -7.58
N ALA A 112 22.57 10.64 -8.08
CA ALA A 112 22.61 10.13 -9.45
C ALA A 112 21.60 9.00 -9.72
N ILE A 113 20.76 9.17 -10.75
CA ILE A 113 19.76 8.19 -11.17
C ILE A 113 20.44 7.05 -11.94
N LYS A 114 20.43 5.83 -11.38
CA LYS A 114 20.77 4.60 -12.12
C LYS A 114 19.70 4.30 -13.17
N GLN A 115 20.09 4.07 -14.43
CA GLN A 115 19.18 3.56 -15.46
C GLN A 115 18.53 2.24 -14.99
N ALA A 116 17.23 2.08 -15.23
CA ALA A 116 16.50 0.89 -14.79
C ALA A 116 16.78 -0.30 -15.72
N LYS A 117 17.17 -1.45 -15.14
CA LYS A 117 17.29 -2.71 -15.88
C LYS A 117 15.95 -3.06 -16.52
N VAL A 118 15.94 -3.28 -17.84
CA VAL A 118 14.76 -3.74 -18.60
C VAL A 118 14.77 -5.27 -18.62
N HIS A 119 13.64 -5.87 -18.25
CA HIS A 119 13.41 -7.31 -18.28
C HIS A 119 12.49 -7.64 -19.46
N HIS A 120 12.88 -8.58 -20.31
CA HIS A 120 12.10 -8.99 -21.48
C HIS A 120 11.42 -10.33 -21.20
N VAL A 121 10.09 -10.34 -21.05
CA VAL A 121 9.32 -11.57 -20.76
C VAL A 121 8.07 -11.62 -21.64
N LYS A 122 7.93 -12.68 -22.44
CA LYS A 122 6.81 -12.88 -23.39
C LYS A 122 6.46 -11.61 -24.19
N CYS A 123 7.48 -10.97 -24.77
CA CYS A 123 7.41 -9.70 -25.51
C CYS A 123 7.11 -8.43 -24.68
N HIS A 124 6.86 -8.52 -23.38
CA HIS A 124 6.79 -7.33 -22.52
C HIS A 124 8.19 -6.79 -22.17
N GLU A 125 8.39 -5.48 -22.36
CA GLU A 125 9.52 -4.73 -21.79
C GLU A 125 9.17 -4.22 -20.40
N PHE A 126 9.53 -4.96 -19.36
CA PHE A 126 9.28 -4.62 -17.96
C PHE A 126 10.41 -3.78 -17.36
N THR A 127 10.13 -2.57 -16.90
CA THR A 127 11.07 -1.72 -16.15
C THR A 127 10.69 -1.62 -14.69
N ALA A 128 11.68 -1.64 -13.80
CA ALA A 128 11.44 -1.47 -12.36
C ALA A 128 10.96 -0.04 -12.07
N THR A 129 9.70 0.07 -11.65
CA THR A 129 8.91 1.30 -11.53
C THR A 129 8.52 1.53 -10.07
N PHE A 130 8.55 2.79 -9.65
CA PHE A 130 7.86 3.25 -8.44
C PHE A 130 6.48 3.72 -8.87
N PHE A 131 5.41 3.18 -8.29
CA PHE A 131 4.05 3.62 -8.57
C PHE A 131 3.67 4.63 -7.48
N PRO A 132 3.54 5.94 -7.81
CA PRO A 132 3.10 6.92 -6.83
C PRO A 132 1.64 6.68 -6.39
N GLN A 133 0.88 5.97 -7.22
CA GLN A 133 -0.52 5.63 -7.02
C GLN A 133 -0.71 4.18 -6.54
N PRO A 134 -1.76 3.89 -5.76
CA PRO A 134 -2.18 2.54 -5.45
C PRO A 134 -2.38 1.70 -6.73
N THR A 135 -1.55 0.67 -6.92
CA THR A 135 -1.44 -0.12 -8.15
C THR A 135 -1.55 -1.61 -7.86
N PHE A 136 -2.37 -2.36 -8.59
CA PHE A 136 -2.56 -3.81 -8.44
C PHE A 136 -1.88 -4.62 -9.55
N CYS A 137 -1.45 -5.85 -9.23
CA CYS A 137 -0.69 -6.70 -10.15
C CYS A 137 -1.60 -7.42 -11.16
N SER A 138 -1.35 -7.27 -12.46
CA SER A 138 -2.16 -7.87 -13.54
C SER A 138 -2.06 -9.41 -13.67
N VAL A 139 -1.30 -10.07 -12.80
CA VAL A 139 -1.08 -11.53 -12.80
C VAL A 139 -1.68 -12.21 -11.57
N CYS A 140 -1.66 -11.54 -10.41
CA CYS A 140 -2.20 -12.09 -9.16
C CYS A 140 -3.32 -11.27 -8.52
N HIS A 141 -3.62 -10.08 -9.08
CA HIS A 141 -4.68 -9.15 -8.65
C HIS A 141 -4.54 -8.63 -7.21
N GLU A 142 -3.34 -8.75 -6.60
CA GLU A 142 -3.01 -8.20 -5.28
C GLU A 142 -2.18 -6.91 -5.41
N PHE A 143 -2.17 -6.11 -4.34
CA PHE A 143 -1.59 -4.76 -4.28
C PHE A 143 -0.06 -4.74 -4.47
N VAL A 144 0.47 -3.86 -5.32
CA VAL A 144 1.90 -3.71 -5.66
C VAL A 144 2.47 -2.51 -4.94
N TRP A 145 3.35 -2.75 -3.97
CA TRP A 145 3.85 -1.68 -3.10
C TRP A 145 5.25 -1.96 -2.51
N GLY A 146 5.68 -1.11 -1.58
CA GLY A 146 6.99 -1.12 -0.91
C GLY A 146 7.66 0.26 -0.86
N LEU A 147 8.68 0.42 0.00
CA LEU A 147 9.36 1.71 0.30
C LEU A 147 10.21 2.31 -0.84
N ASN A 148 10.29 1.65 -1.99
CA ASN A 148 11.09 2.02 -3.18
C ASN A 148 10.41 1.39 -4.40
N LYS A 149 10.99 1.48 -5.61
CA LYS A 149 10.48 0.83 -6.85
C LYS A 149 9.75 -0.50 -6.58
N GLN A 150 8.43 -0.47 -6.63
CA GLN A 150 7.53 -1.43 -5.97
C GLN A 150 7.29 -2.68 -6.83
N GLY A 151 7.28 -2.49 -8.15
CA GLY A 151 7.06 -3.56 -9.12
C GLY A 151 7.72 -3.28 -10.47
N TYR A 152 7.23 -3.98 -11.48
CA TYR A 152 7.58 -3.74 -12.87
C TYR A 152 6.36 -3.20 -13.62
N GLN A 153 6.59 -2.21 -14.49
CA GLN A 153 5.60 -1.77 -15.47
C GLN A 153 6.08 -2.08 -16.87
N CYS A 154 5.20 -2.61 -17.73
CA CYS A 154 5.51 -2.82 -19.12
C CYS A 154 5.46 -1.47 -19.87
N ARG A 155 6.57 -1.08 -20.52
CA ARG A 155 6.70 0.20 -21.25
C ARG A 155 5.74 0.36 -22.43
N GLN A 156 5.19 -0.75 -22.94
CA GLN A 156 4.39 -0.78 -24.17
C GLN A 156 2.88 -0.82 -23.87
N CYS A 157 2.44 -1.79 -23.07
CA CYS A 157 1.01 -1.98 -22.75
C CYS A 157 0.59 -1.39 -21.39
N ASN A 158 1.52 -0.86 -20.61
CA ASN A 158 1.33 -0.33 -19.24
C ASN A 158 0.87 -1.36 -18.20
N ALA A 159 0.96 -2.67 -18.49
CA ALA A 159 0.67 -3.71 -17.51
C ALA A 159 1.60 -3.59 -16.29
N ALA A 160 1.03 -3.58 -15.09
CA ALA A 160 1.76 -3.46 -13.83
C ALA A 160 1.78 -4.80 -13.09
N ILE A 161 2.95 -5.22 -12.61
CA ILE A 161 3.13 -6.50 -11.92
C ILE A 161 4.08 -6.39 -10.73
N HIS A 162 3.96 -7.28 -9.74
CA HIS A 162 5.01 -7.44 -8.72
C HIS A 162 6.32 -7.96 -9.34
N LYS A 163 7.43 -7.68 -8.67
CA LYS A 163 8.72 -8.32 -8.99
C LYS A 163 8.65 -9.84 -8.96
N LYS A 164 7.96 -10.43 -7.98
CA LYS A 164 7.72 -11.87 -7.82
C LYS A 164 6.76 -12.49 -8.86
N CYS A 165 6.10 -11.67 -9.68
CA CYS A 165 5.14 -12.12 -10.68
C CYS A 165 5.70 -12.11 -12.11
N ILE A 166 6.94 -11.65 -12.32
CA ILE A 166 7.51 -11.50 -13.67
C ILE A 166 7.63 -12.83 -14.41
N ASP A 167 8.09 -13.88 -13.74
CA ASP A 167 8.21 -15.22 -14.33
C ASP A 167 6.86 -15.96 -14.43
N LYS A 168 5.78 -15.38 -13.86
CA LYS A 168 4.41 -15.88 -13.95
C LYS A 168 3.59 -15.23 -15.06
N VAL A 169 4.19 -14.36 -15.88
CA VAL A 169 3.55 -13.75 -17.05
C VAL A 169 3.46 -14.78 -18.18
N ILE A 170 2.24 -15.22 -18.50
CA ILE A 170 1.95 -16.15 -19.61
C ILE A 170 1.55 -15.36 -20.87
N ALA A 171 0.75 -14.30 -20.69
CA ALA A 171 0.28 -13.45 -21.77
C ALA A 171 1.44 -12.87 -22.59
N LYS A 172 1.23 -12.76 -23.91
CA LYS A 172 2.12 -11.99 -24.78
C LYS A 172 1.71 -10.51 -24.76
N CYS A 173 2.69 -9.62 -24.84
CA CYS A 173 2.43 -8.18 -24.92
C CYS A 173 1.62 -7.83 -26.18
N THR A 174 0.44 -7.27 -25.98
CA THR A 174 -0.45 -6.71 -27.02
C THR A 174 0.07 -5.40 -27.61
N GLY A 175 0.94 -4.69 -26.89
CA GLY A 175 1.54 -3.42 -27.30
C GLY A 175 2.81 -3.54 -28.14
N SER A 176 3.32 -4.76 -28.36
CA SER A 176 4.46 -4.99 -29.24
C SER A 176 4.01 -4.96 -30.70
N ALA A 177 4.42 -3.94 -31.45
CA ALA A 177 4.38 -4.00 -32.91
C ALA A 177 5.26 -5.18 -33.38
N ILE A 178 4.67 -6.11 -34.12
CA ILE A 178 5.32 -7.35 -34.57
C ILE A 178 6.49 -7.01 -35.48
N ASN A 179 7.73 -7.28 -35.05
CA ASN A 179 8.92 -7.16 -35.91
C ASN A 179 10.11 -8.05 -35.46
N SER A 180 9.94 -9.38 -35.51
CA SER A 180 11.01 -10.28 -35.98
C SER A 180 10.41 -11.64 -36.40
N ARG A 181 11.09 -12.34 -37.33
CA ARG A 181 10.68 -13.64 -37.90
C ARG A 181 10.78 -14.82 -36.92
N GLU A 182 11.25 -14.60 -35.69
CA GLU A 182 11.52 -15.66 -34.70
C GLU A 182 10.25 -16.20 -34.03
N THR A 183 9.09 -15.57 -34.26
CA THR A 183 7.80 -15.99 -33.69
C THR A 183 7.17 -17.22 -34.35
N MET A 184 7.83 -17.85 -35.33
CA MET A 184 7.27 -19.03 -36.03
C MET A 184 7.64 -20.40 -35.44
N PHE A 185 8.70 -20.54 -34.63
CA PHE A 185 9.17 -21.84 -34.12
C PHE A 185 8.77 -22.20 -32.67
N HIS A 186 8.10 -21.29 -31.94
CA HIS A 186 7.46 -21.61 -30.65
C HIS A 186 5.92 -21.61 -30.74
N LYS A 187 5.38 -22.13 -31.85
CA LYS A 187 3.98 -22.55 -31.96
C LYS A 187 3.87 -24.02 -31.58
N GLU A 188 3.85 -24.37 -30.30
CA GLU A 188 3.31 -25.67 -29.90
C GLU A 188 2.81 -25.72 -28.45
N ARG A 189 1.68 -26.43 -28.29
CA ARG A 189 0.83 -26.58 -27.09
C ARG A 189 0.23 -25.30 -26.48
N PHE A 190 -1.11 -25.28 -26.44
CA PHE A 190 -1.99 -24.26 -25.83
C PHE A 190 -2.03 -22.89 -26.52
N LYS A 191 -2.64 -22.84 -27.73
CA LYS A 191 -3.29 -21.62 -28.21
C LYS A 191 -4.52 -21.32 -27.33
N ILE A 192 -4.34 -20.47 -26.33
CA ILE A 192 -5.44 -19.92 -25.55
C ILE A 192 -5.73 -18.53 -26.11
N ASP A 193 -6.87 -18.39 -26.78
CA ASP A 193 -7.35 -17.15 -27.38
C ASP A 193 -8.86 -17.05 -27.09
N MET A 194 -9.19 -16.65 -25.86
CA MET A 194 -10.56 -16.48 -25.40
C MET A 194 -10.82 -14.99 -25.13
N PRO A 195 -11.47 -14.26 -26.05
CA PRO A 195 -11.63 -12.81 -25.93
C PRO A 195 -12.61 -12.44 -24.82
N HIS A 196 -12.34 -11.30 -24.16
CA HIS A 196 -13.21 -10.75 -23.12
C HIS A 196 -14.43 -10.05 -23.74
N ARG A 197 -15.61 -10.26 -23.14
CA ARG A 197 -16.85 -9.55 -23.49
C ARG A 197 -17.06 -8.37 -22.56
N PHE A 198 -16.36 -7.27 -22.83
CA PHE A 198 -16.43 -6.04 -22.04
C PHE A 198 -17.71 -5.23 -22.31
N LYS A 199 -18.34 -4.72 -21.25
CA LYS A 199 -19.43 -3.73 -21.27
C LYS A 199 -19.13 -2.60 -20.29
N VAL A 200 -19.64 -1.41 -20.57
CA VAL A 200 -19.57 -0.25 -19.67
C VAL A 200 -20.31 -0.56 -18.37
N TYR A 201 -19.66 -0.34 -17.23
CA TYR A 201 -20.17 -0.72 -15.92
C TYR A 201 -20.06 0.42 -14.90
N ASN A 202 -21.01 0.45 -13.95
CA ASN A 202 -21.03 1.39 -12.83
C ASN A 202 -20.56 0.66 -11.57
N TYR A 203 -19.36 1.00 -11.11
CA TYR A 203 -18.76 0.43 -9.91
C TYR A 203 -19.29 1.12 -8.65
N LYS A 204 -19.46 0.34 -7.57
CA LYS A 204 -20.03 0.80 -6.28
C LYS A 204 -18.99 1.00 -5.19
N SER A 205 -17.78 0.52 -5.42
CA SER A 205 -16.62 0.60 -4.54
C SER A 205 -15.39 0.95 -5.38
N PRO A 206 -14.33 1.53 -4.78
CA PRO A 206 -13.07 1.83 -5.47
C PRO A 206 -12.50 0.58 -6.16
N THR A 207 -12.69 0.47 -7.47
CA THR A 207 -12.34 -0.71 -8.25
C THR A 207 -11.14 -0.42 -9.13
N PHE A 208 -10.15 -1.32 -9.15
CA PHE A 208 -8.90 -1.13 -9.88
C PHE A 208 -8.93 -1.83 -11.24
N CYS A 209 -8.23 -1.25 -12.21
CA CYS A 209 -8.03 -1.84 -13.53
C CYS A 209 -7.09 -3.05 -13.40
N GLU A 210 -7.58 -4.25 -13.66
CA GLU A 210 -6.83 -5.51 -13.55
C GLU A 210 -5.73 -5.66 -14.63
N HIS A 211 -5.58 -4.67 -15.52
CA HIS A 211 -4.51 -4.62 -16.51
C HIS A 211 -3.36 -3.69 -16.11
N CYS A 212 -3.62 -2.38 -15.94
CA CYS A 212 -2.57 -1.42 -15.56
C CYS A 212 -2.42 -1.24 -14.04
N GLY A 213 -3.29 -1.87 -13.25
CA GLY A 213 -3.28 -1.84 -11.80
C GLY A 213 -3.95 -0.63 -11.15
N THR A 214 -4.21 0.44 -11.91
CA THR A 214 -4.62 1.73 -11.34
C THR A 214 -6.14 1.90 -11.25
N LEU A 215 -6.62 2.81 -10.38
CA LEU A 215 -8.04 2.98 -10.04
C LEU A 215 -8.92 3.32 -11.27
N LEU A 216 -10.14 2.78 -11.32
CA LEU A 216 -11.20 3.14 -12.28
C LEU A 216 -11.95 4.37 -11.74
N TRP A 217 -11.60 5.54 -12.26
CA TRP A 217 -12.08 6.84 -11.76
C TRP A 217 -13.53 7.16 -12.18
N GLY A 218 -14.27 7.83 -11.28
CA GLY A 218 -15.59 8.42 -11.52
C GLY A 218 -16.71 7.89 -10.63
N LEU A 219 -17.86 8.58 -10.63
CA LEU A 219 -19.06 8.17 -9.87
C LEU A 219 -20.00 7.25 -10.67
N ALA A 220 -19.86 7.21 -12.00
CA ALA A 220 -20.59 6.31 -12.89
C ALA A 220 -19.78 6.04 -14.16
N ARG A 221 -20.00 4.86 -14.79
CA ARG A 221 -19.39 4.42 -16.05
C ARG A 221 -17.85 4.45 -16.04
N GLN A 222 -17.25 4.23 -14.86
CA GLN A 222 -15.81 4.39 -14.59
C GLN A 222 -14.91 3.51 -15.47
N GLY A 223 -15.45 2.41 -15.98
CA GLY A 223 -14.71 1.48 -16.81
C GLY A 223 -15.59 0.41 -17.44
N LEU A 224 -14.94 -0.67 -17.81
CA LEU A 224 -15.51 -1.82 -18.49
C LEU A 224 -15.39 -3.06 -17.61
N LYS A 225 -16.50 -3.79 -17.45
CA LYS A 225 -16.55 -5.10 -16.80
C LYS A 225 -16.75 -6.19 -17.85
N CYS A 226 -16.02 -7.29 -17.75
CA CYS A 226 -16.23 -8.45 -18.60
C CYS A 226 -17.42 -9.27 -18.09
N ASP A 227 -18.48 -9.42 -18.90
CA ASP A 227 -19.67 -10.21 -18.55
C ASP A 227 -19.36 -11.66 -18.18
N ALA A 228 -18.30 -12.24 -18.75
CA ALA A 228 -18.00 -13.67 -18.65
C ALA A 228 -17.07 -14.02 -17.48
N CYS A 229 -16.09 -13.16 -17.15
CA CYS A 229 -15.11 -13.44 -16.10
C CYS A 229 -15.04 -12.37 -14.99
N GLY A 230 -15.84 -11.31 -15.07
CA GLY A 230 -15.86 -10.23 -14.09
C GLY A 230 -14.68 -9.26 -14.13
N MET A 231 -13.68 -9.46 -15.00
CA MET A 231 -12.48 -8.62 -15.11
C MET A 231 -12.84 -7.14 -15.37
N ASN A 232 -12.19 -6.24 -14.65
CA ASN A 232 -12.46 -4.80 -14.63
C ASN A 232 -11.30 -4.01 -15.25
N VAL A 233 -11.56 -3.17 -16.24
CA VAL A 233 -10.51 -2.42 -16.98
C VAL A 233 -10.95 -1.02 -17.41
N HIS A 234 -10.01 -0.08 -17.56
CA HIS A 234 -10.32 1.21 -18.18
C HIS A 234 -10.72 1.05 -19.65
N HIS A 235 -11.53 1.98 -20.16
CA HIS A 235 -11.80 2.14 -21.59
C HIS A 235 -10.50 2.16 -22.43
N ARG A 236 -9.48 2.93 -22.00
CA ARG A 236 -8.15 3.00 -22.63
C ARG A 236 -7.30 1.72 -22.54
N CYS A 237 -7.70 0.76 -21.70
CA CYS A 237 -6.99 -0.50 -21.51
C CYS A 237 -7.64 -1.67 -22.26
N GLN A 238 -8.89 -1.54 -22.72
CA GLN A 238 -9.65 -2.62 -23.38
C GLN A 238 -8.85 -3.32 -24.50
N THR A 239 -8.22 -2.56 -25.39
CA THR A 239 -7.44 -3.08 -26.53
C THR A 239 -6.03 -3.56 -26.15
N LYS A 240 -5.61 -3.33 -24.90
CA LYS A 240 -4.30 -3.72 -24.36
C LYS A 240 -4.36 -5.01 -23.53
N VAL A 241 -5.56 -5.47 -23.16
CA VAL A 241 -5.80 -6.72 -22.42
C VAL A 241 -5.58 -7.92 -23.35
N ALA A 242 -4.99 -9.00 -22.81
CA ALA A 242 -4.80 -10.25 -23.55
C ALA A 242 -6.07 -11.11 -23.57
N ASN A 243 -6.28 -11.89 -24.63
CA ASN A 243 -7.44 -12.79 -24.79
C ASN A 243 -7.34 -14.06 -23.91
N LEU A 244 -7.41 -13.89 -22.59
CA LEU A 244 -7.32 -14.97 -21.59
C LEU A 244 -8.56 -14.98 -20.67
N CYS A 245 -9.75 -14.69 -21.23
CA CYS A 245 -10.98 -14.56 -20.48
C CYS A 245 -11.30 -15.84 -19.69
N GLY A 246 -11.57 -15.71 -18.39
CA GLY A 246 -11.89 -16.82 -17.49
C GLY A 246 -10.70 -17.64 -16.98
N ILE A 247 -9.45 -17.23 -17.28
CA ILE A 247 -8.26 -18.05 -17.02
C ILE A 247 -7.34 -17.36 -16.01
N ASN A 248 -7.11 -18.02 -14.87
CA ASN A 248 -6.22 -17.52 -13.82
C ASN A 248 -4.75 -17.72 -14.22
N GLN A 249 -4.06 -16.63 -14.57
CA GLN A 249 -2.67 -16.69 -15.04
C GLN A 249 -1.71 -17.27 -13.99
N LYS A 250 -1.87 -16.96 -12.71
CA LYS A 250 -1.04 -17.50 -11.63
C LYS A 250 -1.16 -19.03 -11.53
N LEU A 251 -2.39 -19.56 -11.49
CA LEU A 251 -2.63 -21.00 -11.39
C LEU A 251 -2.15 -21.75 -12.63
N MET A 252 -2.32 -21.17 -13.82
CA MET A 252 -1.81 -21.75 -15.06
C MET A 252 -0.27 -21.76 -15.09
N ALA A 253 0.41 -20.73 -14.57
CA ALA A 253 1.87 -20.69 -14.51
C ALA A 253 2.41 -21.75 -13.53
N GLU A 254 1.73 -21.92 -12.39
CA GLU A 254 2.04 -22.94 -11.39
C GLU A 254 1.81 -24.36 -11.94
N ALA A 255 0.72 -24.58 -12.70
CA ALA A 255 0.47 -25.86 -13.38
C ALA A 255 1.49 -26.16 -14.50
N LEU A 256 1.88 -25.16 -15.30
CA LEU A 256 2.91 -25.32 -16.33
C LEU A 256 4.27 -25.67 -15.71
N ALA A 257 4.67 -25.01 -14.62
CA ALA A 257 5.89 -25.34 -13.89
C ALA A 257 5.87 -26.77 -13.31
N MET A 258 4.72 -27.24 -12.81
CA MET A 258 4.57 -28.63 -12.37
C MET A 258 4.71 -29.62 -13.54
N ILE A 259 4.21 -29.29 -14.74
CA ILE A 259 4.36 -30.13 -15.94
C ILE A 259 5.82 -30.15 -16.40
N GLU A 260 6.51 -29.02 -16.44
CA GLU A 260 7.93 -28.93 -16.81
C GLU A 260 8.82 -29.71 -15.82
N SER A 261 8.62 -29.56 -14.51
CA SER A 261 9.34 -30.34 -13.49
C SER A 261 9.04 -31.85 -13.58
N THR A 262 7.81 -32.23 -13.94
CA THR A 262 7.44 -33.64 -14.13
C THR A 262 8.05 -34.22 -15.41
N GLN A 263 8.21 -33.42 -16.46
CA GLN A 263 8.90 -33.82 -17.70
C GLN A 263 10.41 -33.93 -17.47
N GLN A 264 11.03 -32.98 -16.76
CA GLN A 264 12.44 -33.08 -16.35
C GLN A 264 12.68 -34.32 -15.47
N ALA A 265 11.79 -34.61 -14.52
CA ALA A 265 11.82 -35.83 -13.71
C ALA A 265 11.43 -37.12 -14.46
N ARG A 266 10.98 -37.04 -15.73
CA ARG A 266 10.88 -38.20 -16.63
C ARG A 266 12.18 -38.36 -17.42
N CYS A 267 12.66 -37.31 -18.08
CA CYS A 267 13.93 -37.34 -18.81
C CYS A 267 15.11 -37.78 -17.93
N LEU A 268 15.17 -37.40 -16.65
CA LEU A 268 16.21 -37.87 -15.72
C LEU A 268 16.12 -39.40 -15.48
N ARG A 269 14.92 -39.97 -15.37
CA ARG A 269 14.74 -41.42 -15.25
C ARG A 269 15.03 -42.17 -16.55
N ASP A 270 14.62 -41.61 -17.69
CA ASP A 270 14.95 -42.16 -19.00
C ASP A 270 16.47 -42.14 -19.26
N THR A 271 17.18 -41.12 -18.77
CA THR A 271 18.65 -41.01 -18.90
C THR A 271 19.39 -42.02 -18.00
N GLU A 272 18.88 -42.30 -16.79
CA GLU A 272 19.44 -43.34 -15.91
C GLU A 272 19.24 -44.77 -16.45
N GLN A 273 18.20 -45.03 -17.24
CA GLN A 273 17.99 -46.33 -17.89
C GLN A 273 18.86 -46.53 -19.15
N ILE A 274 19.35 -45.48 -19.79
CA ILE A 274 20.18 -45.58 -21.01
C ILE A 274 21.65 -45.91 -20.71
N PHE A 275 22.12 -45.72 -19.48
CA PHE A 275 23.54 -45.90 -19.10
C PHE A 275 23.91 -47.27 -18.51
N ARG A 276 23.06 -48.30 -18.62
CA ARG A 276 23.31 -49.62 -17.99
C ARG A 276 23.26 -50.88 -18.87
N GLU A 277 23.01 -50.77 -20.17
CA GLU A 277 22.97 -51.95 -21.06
C GLU A 277 24.07 -51.92 -22.13
N GLY A 278 25.20 -52.56 -21.79
CA GLY A 278 26.12 -53.18 -22.74
C GLY A 278 25.59 -54.56 -23.20
N PRO A 279 26.18 -55.17 -24.23
CA PRO A 279 25.40 -55.76 -25.32
C PRO A 279 24.84 -57.18 -25.09
N VAL A 280 23.55 -57.32 -25.41
CA VAL A 280 22.89 -58.40 -26.17
C VAL A 280 23.25 -59.87 -25.83
N GLU A 281 22.28 -60.60 -25.24
CA GLU A 281 21.96 -61.96 -25.69
C GLU A 281 20.49 -62.39 -25.41
N ILE A 282 19.72 -62.49 -26.49
CA ILE A 282 18.60 -63.42 -26.83
C ILE A 282 17.79 -64.12 -25.70
N GLY A 283 16.45 -63.96 -25.71
CA GLY A 283 15.53 -65.12 -25.55
C GLY A 283 14.27 -65.02 -24.66
N LEU A 284 13.14 -64.57 -25.25
CA LEU A 284 11.70 -64.89 -25.02
C LEU A 284 11.05 -65.09 -23.60
N PRO A 285 9.71 -64.98 -23.47
CA PRO A 285 9.04 -64.73 -22.17
C PRO A 285 8.11 -65.83 -21.62
N CYS A 286 7.72 -65.70 -20.33
CA CYS A 286 6.31 -65.64 -19.82
C CYS A 286 6.04 -66.42 -18.49
N SER A 287 5.14 -65.85 -17.66
CA SER A 287 4.17 -66.50 -16.73
C SER A 287 4.43 -66.81 -15.22
N ILE A 288 3.67 -66.09 -14.36
CA ILE A 288 2.63 -66.60 -13.40
C ILE A 288 2.98 -66.98 -11.92
N LYS A 289 2.17 -66.45 -10.96
CA LYS A 289 1.86 -66.90 -9.55
C LYS A 289 2.92 -66.72 -8.43
N ASN A 290 2.62 -66.59 -7.11
CA ASN A 290 1.39 -66.29 -6.33
C ASN A 290 1.70 -65.95 -4.84
N GLU A 291 0.78 -65.27 -4.12
CA GLU A 291 0.46 -65.35 -2.66
C GLU A 291 1.60 -65.03 -1.63
N ALA A 292 1.40 -64.68 -0.34
CA ALA A 292 0.24 -64.71 0.57
C ALA A 292 0.19 -63.50 1.57
N ARG A 293 -0.69 -63.55 2.58
CA ARG A 293 -1.24 -62.41 3.39
C ARG A 293 -0.98 -62.51 4.95
N PRO A 294 -1.48 -61.59 5.83
CA PRO A 294 -0.83 -61.19 7.11
C PRO A 294 -1.67 -61.46 8.40
N LEU A 295 -1.32 -60.83 9.55
CA LEU A 295 -2.11 -60.38 10.75
C LEU A 295 -1.12 -60.06 11.94
N CYS A 296 -1.35 -59.27 13.01
CA CYS A 296 -2.40 -58.31 13.46
C CYS A 296 -1.82 -57.25 14.48
N LEU A 297 -2.66 -56.64 15.33
CA LEU A 297 -2.43 -55.68 16.47
C LEU A 297 -2.93 -56.31 17.82
N PRO A 298 -2.93 -55.69 19.06
CA PRO A 298 -2.81 -54.26 19.48
C PRO A 298 -2.01 -53.93 20.81
N THR A 299 -2.17 -52.70 21.32
CA THR A 299 -1.59 -51.97 22.50
C THR A 299 -2.34 -52.19 23.86
N PRO A 300 -2.20 -51.44 25.01
CA PRO A 300 -1.23 -50.40 25.53
C PRO A 300 -0.75 -50.57 27.03
N GLY A 301 0.11 -49.68 27.59
CA GLY A 301 0.36 -49.58 29.07
C GLY A 301 1.46 -48.58 29.57
N LYS A 302 1.37 -48.05 30.81
CA LYS A 302 2.26 -47.01 31.42
C LYS A 302 3.06 -47.52 32.65
N ARG A 303 4.28 -46.96 32.93
CA ARG A 303 4.77 -46.34 34.22
C ARG A 303 6.32 -46.20 34.29
N GLU A 304 6.80 -45.30 35.16
CA GLU A 304 8.22 -44.89 35.42
C GLU A 304 8.81 -45.57 36.71
N PRO A 305 9.89 -45.08 37.40
CA PRO A 305 11.32 -45.32 37.10
C PRO A 305 12.19 -45.73 38.35
N GLN A 306 13.49 -46.01 38.15
CA GLN A 306 14.64 -46.02 39.12
C GLN A 306 15.91 -46.46 38.34
N GLY A 307 17.17 -46.13 38.64
CA GLY A 307 17.86 -45.34 39.69
C GLY A 307 19.41 -45.61 39.62
N ILE A 308 20.23 -45.07 40.54
CA ILE A 308 21.74 -45.17 40.68
C ILE A 308 22.49 -44.11 39.83
N SER A 309 23.13 -43.03 40.36
CA SER A 309 24.08 -42.78 41.47
C SER A 309 25.57 -42.98 41.12
N TRP A 310 26.41 -41.95 41.37
CA TRP A 310 27.80 -42.01 41.89
C TRP A 310 28.26 -40.60 42.37
N GLU A 311 29.27 -40.55 43.23
CA GLU A 311 29.53 -39.47 44.20
C GLU A 311 30.67 -38.47 43.84
N SER A 312 30.83 -37.43 44.67
CA SER A 312 31.85 -36.35 44.59
C SER A 312 33.19 -36.70 45.28
N PRO A 313 34.21 -35.82 45.21
CA PRO A 313 34.51 -34.90 46.34
C PRO A 313 34.92 -33.46 45.87
N LEU A 314 34.43 -32.39 46.53
CA LEU A 314 35.02 -31.59 47.64
C LEU A 314 36.22 -30.70 47.28
N ASP A 315 36.08 -29.38 47.53
CA ASP A 315 37.13 -28.50 48.07
C ASP A 315 36.51 -27.21 48.67
N GLU A 316 37.28 -26.52 49.51
CA GLU A 316 36.89 -25.82 50.75
C GLU A 316 36.22 -24.41 50.67
N VAL A 317 35.17 -24.26 51.50
CA VAL A 317 34.86 -23.20 52.49
C VAL A 317 35.55 -21.82 52.40
N ASP A 318 34.74 -20.74 52.33
CA ASP A 318 34.76 -19.66 53.34
C ASP A 318 33.40 -18.93 53.53
N LYS A 319 33.18 -18.35 54.71
CA LYS A 319 32.02 -17.50 55.11
C LYS A 319 32.60 -16.22 55.77
N MET A 320 32.01 -15.03 55.79
CA MET A 320 30.61 -14.64 56.01
C MET A 320 30.52 -13.10 55.89
N CYS A 321 29.33 -12.52 55.64
CA CYS A 321 28.67 -11.51 56.50
C CYS A 321 27.44 -10.86 55.84
N HIS A 322 26.50 -10.38 56.66
CA HIS A 322 25.13 -10.01 56.27
C HIS A 322 24.93 -8.54 55.85
N LEU A 323 23.90 -8.31 55.03
CA LEU A 323 22.94 -7.20 55.12
C LEU A 323 21.64 -7.62 54.39
N PRO A 324 20.42 -7.34 54.90
CA PRO A 324 19.17 -7.74 54.26
C PRO A 324 18.56 -6.63 53.39
N GLU A 325 18.10 -6.98 52.19
CA GLU A 325 17.27 -6.15 51.31
C GLU A 325 15.99 -6.90 50.90
N PRO A 326 14.91 -6.19 50.49
CA PRO A 326 13.54 -6.64 50.74
C PRO A 326 13.05 -7.75 49.79
N GLU A 327 12.03 -8.47 50.26
CA GLU A 327 11.39 -9.57 49.52
C GLU A 327 10.89 -9.13 48.14
N LEU A 328 11.47 -9.73 47.10
CA LEU A 328 10.91 -9.69 45.75
C LEU A 328 9.54 -10.37 45.79
N THR A 329 8.48 -9.57 45.59
CA THR A 329 7.13 -10.08 45.36
C THR A 329 7.15 -11.02 44.15
N ILE A 330 7.09 -12.32 44.39
CA ILE A 330 6.92 -13.33 43.35
C ILE A 330 5.53 -13.11 42.75
N GLU A 331 5.47 -12.43 41.61
CA GLU A 331 4.28 -12.41 40.77
C GLU A 331 3.93 -13.86 40.43
N ARG A 332 2.83 -14.35 41.00
CA ARG A 332 2.26 -15.63 40.59
C ARG A 332 1.95 -15.52 39.10
N PRO A 333 2.40 -16.45 38.24
CA PRO A 333 2.06 -16.41 36.83
C PRO A 333 0.55 -16.56 36.71
N SER A 334 -0.13 -15.46 36.37
CA SER A 334 -1.54 -15.50 36.05
C SER A 334 -1.73 -16.47 34.89
N LEU A 335 -2.72 -17.36 35.02
CA LEU A 335 -3.13 -18.25 33.95
C LEU A 335 -3.83 -17.43 32.86
N GLN A 336 -3.06 -16.61 32.13
CA GLN A 336 -3.53 -15.86 30.97
C GLN A 336 -4.06 -16.86 29.94
N MET A 337 -5.39 -16.92 29.83
CA MET A 337 -6.06 -17.81 28.91
C MET A 337 -5.72 -17.38 27.48
N LYS A 338 -4.86 -18.14 26.81
CA LYS A 338 -4.42 -17.84 25.44
C LYS A 338 -5.56 -18.12 24.45
N LEU A 339 -6.34 -17.07 24.15
CA LEU A 339 -7.29 -17.07 23.04
C LEU A 339 -6.63 -17.53 21.74
N LYS A 340 -7.42 -18.23 20.92
CA LYS A 340 -7.06 -18.64 19.57
C LYS A 340 -8.21 -18.37 18.61
N ILE A 341 -7.93 -18.45 17.32
CA ILE A 341 -8.97 -18.27 16.30
C ILE A 341 -10.02 -19.39 16.35
N GLU A 342 -9.66 -20.58 16.85
CA GLU A 342 -10.59 -21.70 17.04
C GLU A 342 -11.62 -21.46 18.13
N ASP A 343 -11.46 -20.45 19.00
CA ASP A 343 -12.47 -20.05 19.99
C ASP A 343 -13.62 -19.23 19.38
N PHE A 344 -13.49 -18.84 18.11
CA PHE A 344 -14.46 -18.07 17.35
C PHE A 344 -15.08 -18.86 16.20
N ILE A 345 -16.29 -18.48 15.78
CA ILE A 345 -16.97 -18.97 14.58
C ILE A 345 -17.02 -17.81 13.58
N LEU A 346 -16.36 -17.95 12.42
CA LEU A 346 -16.36 -16.92 11.37
C LEU A 346 -17.59 -17.08 10.47
N HIS A 347 -18.52 -16.13 10.55
CA HIS A 347 -19.83 -16.17 9.89
C HIS A 347 -19.81 -15.55 8.49
N LYS A 348 -19.21 -14.36 8.36
CA LYS A 348 -19.21 -13.54 7.14
C LYS A 348 -17.91 -12.78 6.99
N MET A 349 -17.55 -12.45 5.74
CA MET A 349 -16.55 -11.43 5.46
C MET A 349 -17.25 -10.08 5.35
N LEU A 350 -16.81 -9.12 6.15
CA LEU A 350 -17.36 -7.76 6.21
C LEU A 350 -16.62 -6.82 5.25
N GLY A 351 -15.34 -7.08 5.01
CA GLY A 351 -14.51 -6.33 4.07
C GLY A 351 -13.13 -6.95 3.81
N LYS A 352 -12.49 -6.50 2.72
CA LYS A 352 -11.09 -6.84 2.37
C LYS A 352 -10.32 -5.52 2.14
N GLY A 353 -9.21 -5.35 2.84
CA GLY A 353 -8.27 -4.23 2.65
C GLY A 353 -6.95 -4.68 2.00
N SER A 354 -5.99 -3.76 1.89
CA SER A 354 -4.62 -4.03 1.40
C SER A 354 -3.89 -5.09 2.23
N PHE A 355 -4.05 -5.06 3.55
CA PHE A 355 -3.25 -5.86 4.49
C PHE A 355 -3.96 -7.10 5.04
N GLY A 356 -5.27 -7.24 4.81
CA GLY A 356 -6.07 -8.24 5.49
C GLY A 356 -7.55 -8.29 5.17
N LYS A 357 -8.27 -9.10 5.95
CA LYS A 357 -9.72 -9.34 5.84
C LYS A 357 -10.39 -9.08 7.18
N VAL A 358 -11.59 -8.51 7.15
CA VAL A 358 -12.42 -8.31 8.34
C VAL A 358 -13.56 -9.32 8.32
N PHE A 359 -13.74 -10.06 9.42
CA PHE A 359 -14.77 -11.08 9.55
C PHE A 359 -15.76 -10.73 10.66
N LEU A 360 -17.04 -11.03 10.44
CA LEU A 360 -18.00 -11.19 11.53
C LEU A 360 -17.71 -12.53 12.21
N ALA A 361 -17.44 -12.47 13.51
CA ALA A 361 -17.11 -13.62 14.32
C ALA A 361 -18.02 -13.72 15.55
N GLU A 362 -18.37 -14.94 15.96
CA GLU A 362 -19.09 -15.22 17.21
C GLU A 362 -18.14 -15.92 18.18
N PHE A 363 -18.08 -15.47 19.44
CA PHE A 363 -17.28 -16.11 20.47
C PHE A 363 -18.04 -17.28 21.11
N LYS A 364 -17.49 -18.50 20.99
CA LYS A 364 -18.20 -19.76 21.29
C LYS A 364 -18.68 -19.92 22.73
N LYS A 365 -18.11 -19.19 23.69
CA LYS A 365 -18.50 -19.26 25.10
C LYS A 365 -19.74 -18.41 25.43
N THR A 366 -19.93 -17.28 24.74
CA THR A 366 -20.93 -16.25 25.12
C THR A 366 -21.96 -15.97 24.04
N ASN A 367 -21.78 -16.50 22.82
CA ASN A 367 -22.56 -16.20 21.62
C ASN A 367 -22.58 -14.69 21.26
N GLN A 368 -21.56 -13.95 21.71
CA GLN A 368 -21.38 -12.53 21.41
C GLN A 368 -20.65 -12.33 20.08
N PHE A 369 -21.06 -11.32 19.32
CA PHE A 369 -20.53 -11.00 18.00
C PHE A 369 -19.42 -9.93 18.07
N PHE A 370 -18.38 -10.13 17.26
CA PHE A 370 -17.18 -9.31 17.15
C PHE A 370 -16.78 -9.10 15.69
N ALA A 371 -16.08 -8.01 15.39
CA ALA A 371 -15.36 -7.83 14.15
C ALA A 371 -13.90 -8.25 14.33
N ILE A 372 -13.42 -9.23 13.54
CA ILE A 372 -12.03 -9.69 13.60
C ILE A 372 -11.27 -9.23 12.35
N LYS A 373 -10.40 -8.22 12.48
CA LYS A 373 -9.41 -7.82 11.44
C LYS A 373 -8.26 -8.82 11.50
N THR A 374 -8.09 -9.60 10.43
CA THR A 374 -6.99 -10.56 10.28
C THR A 374 -6.00 -10.06 9.24
N LEU A 375 -4.79 -9.75 9.69
CA LEU A 375 -3.65 -9.40 8.84
C LEU A 375 -2.75 -10.63 8.70
N LYS A 376 -2.12 -10.79 7.53
CA LYS A 376 -1.07 -11.81 7.39
C LYS A 376 0.30 -11.23 7.70
N LYS A 377 1.13 -11.97 8.44
CA LYS A 377 2.51 -11.55 8.73
C LYS A 377 3.41 -11.53 7.49
N ASP A 378 3.19 -12.45 6.55
CA ASP A 378 3.95 -12.52 5.29
C ASP A 378 3.68 -11.30 4.40
N VAL A 379 2.43 -10.84 4.35
CA VAL A 379 2.05 -9.56 3.74
C VAL A 379 2.73 -8.43 4.51
N VAL A 380 2.38 -8.16 5.77
CA VAL A 380 2.89 -7.00 6.55
C VAL A 380 4.42 -6.79 6.47
N LEU A 381 5.23 -7.85 6.35
CA LEU A 381 6.69 -7.76 6.20
C LEU A 381 7.25 -7.57 4.77
N MET A 382 6.56 -7.99 3.71
CA MET A 382 7.03 -7.88 2.30
C MET A 382 7.22 -6.44 1.75
N ASP A 383 7.07 -5.45 2.61
CA ASP A 383 5.96 -4.50 2.55
C ASP A 383 6.33 -3.36 3.53
N ASP A 384 6.62 -3.74 4.79
CA ASP A 384 7.24 -2.93 5.87
C ASP A 384 6.24 -2.14 6.76
N ASP A 385 5.01 -2.65 6.90
CA ASP A 385 3.94 -2.08 7.74
C ASP A 385 3.92 -2.66 9.17
N VAL A 386 5.04 -3.18 9.66
CA VAL A 386 5.15 -3.67 11.06
C VAL A 386 4.85 -2.54 12.03
N GLU A 387 5.46 -1.37 11.84
CA GLU A 387 5.22 -0.22 12.70
C GLU A 387 3.78 0.30 12.57
N CYS A 388 3.22 0.39 11.37
CA CYS A 388 1.81 0.76 11.16
C CYS A 388 0.86 -0.17 11.91
N THR A 389 1.12 -1.49 11.87
CA THR A 389 0.36 -2.51 12.60
C THR A 389 0.50 -2.37 14.12
N MET A 390 1.71 -2.05 14.61
CA MET A 390 1.97 -1.88 16.04
C MET A 390 1.44 -0.53 16.58
N VAL A 391 1.43 0.53 15.75
CA VAL A 391 0.74 1.79 16.02
C VAL A 391 -0.76 1.54 16.13
N GLU A 392 -1.39 0.85 15.17
CA GLU A 392 -2.83 0.53 15.22
C GLU A 392 -3.19 -0.17 16.55
N LYS A 393 -2.38 -1.18 16.95
CA LYS A 393 -2.54 -1.87 18.24
C LYS A 393 -2.44 -0.92 19.43
N ARG A 394 -1.49 0.02 19.44
CA ARG A 394 -1.31 0.97 20.57
C ARG A 394 -2.44 1.99 20.64
N VAL A 395 -2.84 2.57 19.50
CA VAL A 395 -3.92 3.55 19.42
C VAL A 395 -5.26 2.92 19.84
N LEU A 396 -5.58 1.73 19.33
CA LEU A 396 -6.78 0.99 19.74
C LEU A 396 -6.78 0.59 21.23
N SER A 397 -5.60 0.29 21.81
CA SER A 397 -5.48 0.03 23.25
C SER A 397 -5.72 1.28 24.10
N LEU A 398 -5.37 2.48 23.60
CA LEU A 398 -5.56 3.76 24.29
C LEU A 398 -6.99 4.30 24.13
N ALA A 399 -7.60 4.09 22.97
CA ALA A 399 -8.90 4.62 22.58
C ALA A 399 -10.12 3.90 23.19
N TRP A 400 -9.90 2.86 24.01
CA TRP A 400 -10.94 1.89 24.35
C TRP A 400 -12.13 2.41 25.17
N GLU A 401 -12.00 3.56 25.84
CA GLU A 401 -13.10 4.21 26.58
C GLU A 401 -13.83 5.27 25.75
N HIS A 402 -13.25 5.75 24.64
CA HIS A 402 -13.81 6.89 23.92
C HIS A 402 -15.08 6.50 23.13
N PRO A 403 -16.23 7.18 23.31
CA PRO A 403 -17.53 6.77 22.76
C PRO A 403 -17.56 6.70 21.23
N PHE A 404 -16.76 7.54 20.56
CA PHE A 404 -16.73 7.71 19.10
C PHE A 404 -15.51 7.09 18.40
N LEU A 405 -14.71 6.29 19.10
CA LEU A 405 -13.62 5.50 18.49
C LEU A 405 -13.97 4.01 18.57
N THR A 406 -13.50 3.22 17.60
CA THR A 406 -13.72 1.76 17.57
C THR A 406 -12.98 1.08 18.74
N HIS A 407 -13.70 0.27 19.49
CA HIS A 407 -13.20 -0.43 20.67
C HIS A 407 -12.57 -1.77 20.32
N MET A 408 -11.41 -2.04 20.93
CA MET A 408 -10.67 -3.29 20.79
C MET A 408 -10.68 -4.09 22.09
N PHE A 409 -11.14 -5.34 21.99
CA PHE A 409 -11.23 -6.28 23.12
C PHE A 409 -9.91 -7.00 23.38
N CYS A 410 -9.26 -7.48 22.32
CA CYS A 410 -7.97 -8.15 22.43
C CYS A 410 -7.24 -8.21 21.08
N THR A 411 -5.96 -8.53 21.14
CA THR A 411 -5.16 -8.93 20.00
C THR A 411 -4.46 -10.25 20.30
N PHE A 412 -4.33 -11.10 19.29
CA PHE A 412 -3.54 -12.34 19.38
C PHE A 412 -2.90 -12.67 18.03
N GLN A 413 -1.95 -13.59 18.02
CA GLN A 413 -1.20 -13.95 16.82
C GLN A 413 -0.97 -15.45 16.73
N THR A 414 -0.88 -15.95 15.50
CA THR A 414 -0.38 -17.29 15.18
C THR A 414 1.00 -17.18 14.51
N LYS A 415 1.53 -18.28 13.98
CA LYS A 415 2.76 -18.25 13.16
C LYS A 415 2.59 -17.44 11.86
N GLU A 416 1.36 -17.32 11.37
CA GLU A 416 1.04 -16.84 10.02
C GLU A 416 0.28 -15.51 10.03
N ASN A 417 -0.57 -15.27 11.05
CA ASN A 417 -1.54 -14.19 11.06
C ASN A 417 -1.51 -13.40 12.38
N LEU A 418 -1.93 -12.14 12.30
CA LEU A 418 -2.22 -11.23 13.40
C LEU A 418 -3.74 -10.98 13.43
N PHE A 419 -4.32 -10.93 14.62
CA PHE A 419 -5.75 -10.78 14.82
C PHE A 419 -6.03 -9.62 15.78
N PHE A 420 -6.90 -8.71 15.36
CA PHE A 420 -7.52 -7.70 16.22
C PHE A 420 -8.99 -8.09 16.40
N VAL A 421 -9.43 -8.25 17.65
CA VAL A 421 -10.83 -8.52 18.00
C VAL A 421 -11.44 -7.22 18.48
N MET A 422 -12.42 -6.72 17.74
CA MET A 422 -13.04 -5.40 17.90
C MET A 422 -14.55 -5.54 18.09
N GLU A 423 -15.21 -4.48 18.55
CA GLU A 423 -16.66 -4.41 18.56
C GLU A 423 -17.25 -4.62 17.15
N TYR A 424 -18.42 -5.24 17.07
CA TYR A 424 -19.14 -5.40 15.80
C TYR A 424 -20.11 -4.24 15.60
N LEU A 425 -19.82 -3.40 14.60
CA LEU A 425 -20.60 -2.21 14.25
C LEU A 425 -21.43 -2.51 13.00
N ASN A 426 -22.73 -2.73 13.19
CA ASN A 426 -23.65 -3.20 12.14
C ASN A 426 -24.48 -2.08 11.49
N GLY A 427 -24.24 -0.81 11.84
CA GLY A 427 -24.87 0.33 11.18
C GLY A 427 -24.37 0.57 9.75
N GLY A 428 -23.20 0.04 9.38
CA GLY A 428 -22.52 0.32 8.10
C GLY A 428 -21.70 1.61 8.14
N ASP A 429 -20.90 1.86 7.12
CA ASP A 429 -20.05 3.06 6.99
C ASP A 429 -20.81 4.26 6.34
N LEU A 430 -20.29 5.48 6.52
CA LEU A 430 -20.92 6.68 5.94
C LEU A 430 -20.89 6.69 4.41
N MET A 431 -19.94 6.02 3.76
CA MET A 431 -19.88 5.91 2.30
C MET A 431 -21.10 5.12 1.76
N TYR A 432 -21.42 3.97 2.36
CA TYR A 432 -22.63 3.19 2.06
C TYR A 432 -23.92 4.01 2.21
N HIS A 433 -24.02 4.79 3.29
CA HIS A 433 -25.20 5.64 3.53
C HIS A 433 -25.32 6.79 2.54
N ILE A 434 -24.22 7.50 2.26
CA ILE A 434 -24.27 8.65 1.34
C ILE A 434 -24.52 8.22 -0.11
N GLN A 435 -24.02 7.06 -0.54
CA GLN A 435 -24.36 6.48 -1.83
C GLN A 435 -25.87 6.25 -2.00
N SER A 436 -26.59 5.99 -0.91
CA SER A 436 -28.03 5.69 -0.92
C SER A 436 -28.93 6.94 -0.94
N CYS A 437 -28.46 8.08 -0.41
CA CYS A 437 -29.23 9.33 -0.34
C CYS A 437 -28.59 10.52 -1.08
N HIS A 438 -27.46 10.30 -1.77
CA HIS A 438 -26.60 11.26 -2.47
C HIS A 438 -25.91 12.31 -1.59
N LYS A 439 -26.59 12.85 -0.58
CA LYS A 439 -26.03 13.73 0.46
C LYS A 439 -26.82 13.57 1.76
N PHE A 440 -26.27 14.05 2.87
CA PHE A 440 -27.00 14.16 4.13
C PHE A 440 -27.68 15.54 4.22
N ASP A 441 -28.75 15.61 5.01
CA ASP A 441 -29.31 16.89 5.46
C ASP A 441 -28.36 17.58 6.45
N LEU A 442 -28.61 18.86 6.70
CA LEU A 442 -27.75 19.68 7.56
C LEU A 442 -27.69 19.18 9.01
N SER A 443 -28.81 18.67 9.56
CA SER A 443 -28.86 18.20 10.95
C SER A 443 -28.01 16.94 11.11
N ARG A 444 -28.18 15.97 10.19
CA ARG A 444 -27.38 14.74 10.15
C ARG A 444 -25.90 15.01 9.92
N ALA A 445 -25.55 15.88 8.97
CA ALA A 445 -24.16 16.24 8.70
C ALA A 445 -23.52 16.95 9.90
N THR A 446 -24.24 17.86 10.56
CA THR A 446 -23.74 18.62 11.73
C THR A 446 -23.55 17.71 12.94
N PHE A 447 -24.48 16.78 13.18
CA PHE A 447 -24.38 15.79 14.26
C PHE A 447 -23.14 14.89 14.10
N TYR A 448 -22.98 14.23 12.94
CA TYR A 448 -21.79 13.40 12.68
C TYR A 448 -20.49 14.21 12.71
N ALA A 449 -20.50 15.44 12.21
CA ALA A 449 -19.34 16.33 12.27
C ALA A 449 -18.92 16.65 13.72
N ALA A 450 -19.87 16.86 14.64
CA ALA A 450 -19.59 17.09 16.04
C ALA A 450 -19.01 15.85 16.74
N GLU A 451 -19.55 14.65 16.49
CA GLU A 451 -19.00 13.40 17.04
C GLU A 451 -17.58 13.09 16.51
N ILE A 452 -17.32 13.37 15.23
CA ILE A 452 -15.98 13.25 14.62
C ILE A 452 -15.00 14.26 15.24
N ILE A 453 -15.44 15.50 15.51
CA ILE A 453 -14.63 16.52 16.20
C ILE A 453 -14.18 16.01 17.59
N LEU A 454 -15.08 15.39 18.36
CA LEU A 454 -14.75 14.81 19.66
C LEU A 454 -13.69 13.70 19.51
N GLY A 455 -13.90 12.76 18.58
CA GLY A 455 -12.94 11.68 18.30
C GLY A 455 -11.55 12.18 17.88
N LEU A 456 -11.48 13.17 16.99
CA LEU A 456 -10.21 13.76 16.55
C LEU A 456 -9.51 14.52 17.68
N GLN A 457 -10.23 15.34 18.44
CA GLN A 457 -9.63 16.10 19.54
C GLN A 457 -9.14 15.19 20.68
N PHE A 458 -9.81 14.07 20.95
CA PHE A 458 -9.27 13.05 21.85
C PHE A 458 -7.91 12.53 21.35
N LEU A 459 -7.82 12.11 20.08
CA LEU A 459 -6.55 11.63 19.49
C LEU A 459 -5.46 12.71 19.55
N HIS A 460 -5.78 13.95 19.17
CA HIS A 460 -4.85 15.09 19.20
C HIS A 460 -4.36 15.38 20.61
N SER A 461 -5.24 15.32 21.63
CA SER A 461 -4.89 15.48 23.05
C SER A 461 -3.90 14.43 23.57
N LYS A 462 -3.88 13.24 22.95
CA LYS A 462 -2.95 12.15 23.24
C LYS A 462 -1.69 12.19 22.37
N GLY A 463 -1.53 13.21 21.52
CA GLY A 463 -0.39 13.32 20.60
C GLY A 463 -0.46 12.36 19.42
N ILE A 464 -1.67 12.00 18.97
CA ILE A 464 -1.92 11.11 17.84
C ILE A 464 -2.56 11.92 16.70
N VAL A 465 -1.96 11.90 15.52
CA VAL A 465 -2.57 12.42 14.27
C VAL A 465 -3.12 11.24 13.48
N TYR A 466 -4.35 11.34 12.97
CA TYR A 466 -5.08 10.19 12.41
C TYR A 466 -4.74 9.89 10.94
N ARG A 467 -4.66 10.93 10.09
CA ARG A 467 -4.15 10.94 8.70
C ARG A 467 -4.89 10.14 7.63
N ASP A 468 -6.00 9.47 7.94
CA ASP A 468 -6.83 8.76 6.94
C ASP A 468 -8.34 8.96 7.17
N LEU A 469 -8.74 10.20 7.45
CA LEU A 469 -10.16 10.55 7.60
C LEU A 469 -10.87 10.53 6.24
N LYS A 470 -11.85 9.64 6.11
CA LYS A 470 -12.69 9.45 4.93
C LYS A 470 -14.01 8.79 5.31
N LEU A 471 -15.01 8.87 4.43
CA LEU A 471 -16.35 8.31 4.67
C LEU A 471 -16.35 6.80 4.99
N ASP A 472 -15.48 6.02 4.35
CA ASP A 472 -15.34 4.56 4.56
C ASP A 472 -14.83 4.20 5.97
N ASN A 473 -14.09 5.10 6.62
CA ASN A 473 -13.50 4.88 7.95
C ASN A 473 -14.40 5.38 9.10
N ILE A 474 -15.56 5.97 8.79
CA ILE A 474 -16.56 6.38 9.78
C ILE A 474 -17.71 5.37 9.76
N LEU A 475 -17.72 4.49 10.75
CA LEU A 475 -18.75 3.46 10.93
C LEU A 475 -19.90 4.00 11.79
N LEU A 476 -21.09 3.42 11.65
CA LEU A 476 -22.22 3.65 12.55
C LEU A 476 -22.45 2.44 13.46
N ASP A 477 -22.75 2.71 14.73
CA ASP A 477 -23.31 1.72 15.64
C ASP A 477 -24.81 1.46 15.35
N LYS A 478 -25.44 0.55 16.10
CA LYS A 478 -26.84 0.18 15.92
C LYS A 478 -27.84 1.31 16.19
N ASP A 479 -27.44 2.30 16.99
CA ASP A 479 -28.31 3.39 17.44
C ASP A 479 -28.14 4.63 16.53
N GLY A 480 -27.01 4.73 15.83
CA GLY A 480 -26.75 5.73 14.80
C GLY A 480 -25.62 6.70 15.11
N HIS A 481 -24.88 6.51 16.20
CA HIS A 481 -23.67 7.29 16.52
C HIS A 481 -22.48 6.81 15.69
N ILE A 482 -21.53 7.70 15.43
CA ILE A 482 -20.31 7.37 14.68
C ILE A 482 -19.28 6.62 15.52
N LYS A 483 -18.42 5.88 14.83
CA LYS A 483 -17.23 5.21 15.34
C LYS A 483 -16.12 5.34 14.30
N ILE A 484 -15.06 6.08 14.63
CA ILE A 484 -13.85 6.14 13.78
C ILE A 484 -13.13 4.79 13.87
N ALA A 485 -12.79 4.22 12.71
CA ALA A 485 -12.13 2.92 12.55
C ALA A 485 -10.75 3.05 11.86
N ASP A 486 -10.07 1.92 11.65
CA ASP A 486 -8.79 1.78 10.94
C ASP A 486 -7.68 2.79 11.33
N PHE A 487 -6.98 2.50 12.43
CA PHE A 487 -5.93 3.37 12.97
C PHE A 487 -4.53 3.09 12.38
N GLY A 488 -4.44 2.27 11.32
CA GLY A 488 -3.16 1.88 10.69
C GLY A 488 -2.32 3.04 10.15
N MET A 489 -2.95 4.17 9.80
CA MET A 489 -2.27 5.37 9.30
C MET A 489 -1.91 6.39 10.39
N CYS A 490 -2.19 6.12 11.66
CA CYS A 490 -1.94 7.07 12.75
C CYS A 490 -0.45 7.44 12.91
N LYS A 491 -0.18 8.57 13.55
CA LYS A 491 1.16 8.99 13.98
C LYS A 491 1.15 9.44 15.44
N GLU A 492 1.76 8.64 16.31
CA GLU A 492 2.01 8.95 17.72
C GLU A 492 3.18 9.95 17.90
N ASN A 493 3.31 10.49 19.12
CA ASN A 493 4.34 11.44 19.55
C ASN A 493 4.29 12.80 18.84
N MET A 494 3.09 13.30 18.59
CA MET A 494 2.81 14.54 17.86
C MET A 494 2.33 15.71 18.77
N LEU A 495 2.79 15.74 20.03
CA LEU A 495 2.53 16.86 20.96
C LEU A 495 3.50 18.04 20.75
N GLY A 496 3.05 19.25 21.08
CA GLY A 496 3.85 20.48 20.93
C GLY A 496 4.26 20.75 19.48
N ASP A 497 5.50 21.17 19.25
CA ASP A 497 6.04 21.50 17.92
C ASP A 497 6.44 20.28 17.08
N ALA A 498 6.05 19.06 17.49
CA ALA A 498 6.34 17.84 16.75
C ALA A 498 5.67 17.84 15.36
N LYS A 499 6.49 17.65 14.31
CA LYS A 499 6.03 17.58 12.91
C LYS A 499 6.62 16.36 12.19
N THR A 500 5.86 15.76 11.29
CA THR A 500 6.24 14.61 10.48
C THR A 500 6.20 14.93 8.98
N ASN A 501 6.72 14.04 8.13
CA ASN A 501 6.88 14.26 6.68
C ASN A 501 6.53 13.02 5.82
N THR A 502 5.85 12.02 6.39
CA THR A 502 5.40 10.85 5.63
C THR A 502 4.33 11.26 4.62
N PHE A 503 4.49 10.89 3.34
CA PHE A 503 3.44 11.05 2.34
C PHE A 503 2.45 9.88 2.48
N CYS A 504 1.24 10.15 3.00
CA CYS A 504 0.21 9.16 3.27
C CYS A 504 -1.19 9.80 3.29
N GLY A 505 -2.23 8.97 3.37
CA GLY A 505 -3.64 9.38 3.34
C GLY A 505 -4.31 9.07 2.00
N THR A 506 -5.64 9.15 1.97
CA THR A 506 -6.45 8.91 0.77
C THR A 506 -6.41 10.14 -0.16
N PRO A 507 -6.19 10.00 -1.50
CA PRO A 507 -5.92 11.13 -2.41
C PRO A 507 -6.89 12.31 -2.36
N ASP A 508 -8.20 12.07 -2.29
CA ASP A 508 -9.22 13.12 -2.26
C ASP A 508 -9.22 13.93 -0.94
N TYR A 509 -8.72 13.34 0.14
CA TYR A 509 -8.69 13.91 1.49
C TYR A 509 -7.32 14.48 1.89
N ILE A 510 -6.30 14.36 1.03
CA ILE A 510 -4.92 14.72 1.36
C ILE A 510 -4.74 16.23 1.46
N ALA A 511 -4.03 16.67 2.51
CA ALA A 511 -3.82 18.09 2.79
C ALA A 511 -2.75 18.72 1.86
N PRO A 512 -2.90 20.00 1.47
CA PRO A 512 -1.98 20.66 0.54
C PRO A 512 -0.54 20.71 1.07
N GLU A 513 -0.33 20.82 2.38
CA GLU A 513 1.01 20.76 2.98
C GLU A 513 1.72 19.41 2.74
N ILE A 514 0.99 18.29 2.68
CA ILE A 514 1.55 16.97 2.37
C ILE A 514 1.97 16.90 0.89
N LEU A 515 1.13 17.40 -0.01
CA LEU A 515 1.41 17.47 -1.46
C LEU A 515 2.61 18.36 -1.80
N LEU A 516 2.87 19.38 -0.97
CA LEU A 516 4.02 20.26 -1.08
C LEU A 516 5.29 19.70 -0.41
N GLY A 517 5.23 18.49 0.17
CA GLY A 517 6.35 17.86 0.87
C GLY A 517 6.77 18.59 2.16
N GLN A 518 5.88 19.39 2.74
CA GLN A 518 6.14 20.14 3.96
C GLN A 518 6.05 19.23 5.20
N LYS A 519 6.68 19.66 6.30
CA LYS A 519 6.49 19.01 7.60
C LYS A 519 5.15 19.46 8.20
N TYR A 520 4.34 18.51 8.64
CA TYR A 520 2.96 18.73 9.09
C TYR A 520 2.69 18.14 10.49
N ASN A 521 1.62 18.59 11.13
CA ASN A 521 1.13 18.12 12.44
C ASN A 521 -0.36 17.71 12.33
N HIS A 522 -1.15 17.86 13.39
CA HIS A 522 -2.59 17.56 13.40
C HIS A 522 -3.43 18.44 12.45
N SER A 523 -2.86 19.49 11.85
CA SER A 523 -3.52 20.34 10.85
C SER A 523 -4.15 19.56 9.68
N VAL A 524 -3.55 18.43 9.31
CA VAL A 524 -3.97 17.63 8.15
C VAL A 524 -5.32 16.95 8.39
N ASP A 525 -5.59 16.54 9.63
CA ASP A 525 -6.88 15.93 10.00
C ASP A 525 -8.02 16.96 9.88
N TRP A 526 -7.76 18.24 10.18
CA TRP A 526 -8.73 19.32 10.00
C TRP A 526 -9.02 19.64 8.53
N TRP A 527 -8.04 19.44 7.64
CA TRP A 527 -8.29 19.52 6.20
C TRP A 527 -9.17 18.36 5.73
N SER A 528 -8.80 17.12 6.07
CA SER A 528 -9.58 15.92 5.71
C SER A 528 -10.99 15.96 6.32
N PHE A 529 -11.16 16.54 7.51
CA PHE A 529 -12.47 16.83 8.11
C PHE A 529 -13.29 17.82 7.29
N GLY A 530 -12.66 18.88 6.74
CA GLY A 530 -13.30 19.78 5.79
C GLY A 530 -13.78 19.07 4.52
N VAL A 531 -12.97 18.17 3.95
CA VAL A 531 -13.34 17.34 2.80
C VAL A 531 -14.54 16.45 3.13
N LEU A 532 -14.49 15.70 4.24
CA LEU A 532 -15.56 14.81 4.67
C LEU A 532 -16.87 15.56 4.94
N LEU A 533 -16.82 16.72 5.61
CA LEU A 533 -18.00 17.56 5.84
C LEU A 533 -18.57 18.14 4.54
N TYR A 534 -17.71 18.57 3.61
CA TYR A 534 -18.15 19.04 2.29
C TYR A 534 -18.90 17.92 1.56
N GLU A 535 -18.36 16.70 1.54
CA GLU A 535 -19.01 15.54 0.93
C GLU A 535 -20.35 15.22 1.58
N MET A 536 -20.44 15.19 2.91
CA MET A 536 -21.72 14.98 3.63
C MET A 536 -22.79 16.00 3.22
N LEU A 537 -22.41 17.28 3.07
CA LEU A 537 -23.35 18.36 2.75
C LEU A 537 -23.69 18.49 1.26
N ILE A 538 -22.78 18.11 0.36
CA ILE A 538 -22.86 18.40 -1.09
C ILE A 538 -23.01 17.13 -1.95
N GLY A 539 -22.53 15.98 -1.47
CA GLY A 539 -22.61 14.70 -2.17
C GLY A 539 -21.55 14.50 -3.27
N GLN A 540 -20.51 15.33 -3.26
CA GLN A 540 -19.41 15.35 -4.22
C GLN A 540 -18.12 15.79 -3.49
N SER A 541 -16.95 15.46 -4.04
CA SER A 541 -15.67 15.96 -3.53
C SER A 541 -15.53 17.48 -3.73
N PRO A 542 -14.79 18.21 -2.88
CA PRO A 542 -14.44 19.61 -3.12
C PRO A 542 -13.43 19.82 -4.26
N PHE A 543 -12.63 18.81 -4.60
CA PHE A 543 -11.55 18.88 -5.60
C PHE A 543 -11.65 17.71 -6.59
N HIS A 544 -11.23 17.92 -7.85
CA HIS A 544 -11.42 16.93 -8.91
C HIS A 544 -10.24 16.90 -9.89
N GLY A 545 -10.05 15.76 -10.55
CA GLY A 545 -9.10 15.57 -11.65
C GLY A 545 -9.39 14.29 -12.43
N GLN A 546 -8.96 14.21 -13.69
CA GLN A 546 -9.00 12.97 -14.49
C GLN A 546 -7.87 12.00 -14.11
N ASP A 547 -6.83 12.51 -13.47
CA ASP A 547 -5.76 11.76 -12.81
C ASP A 547 -5.30 12.48 -11.52
N GLU A 548 -4.32 11.87 -10.84
CA GLU A 548 -3.77 12.39 -9.59
C GLU A 548 -3.03 13.72 -9.75
N GLU A 549 -2.40 14.00 -10.91
CA GLU A 549 -1.68 15.25 -11.11
C GLU A 549 -2.66 16.42 -11.23
N GLU A 550 -3.78 16.22 -11.93
CA GLU A 550 -4.91 17.15 -11.97
C GLU A 550 -5.58 17.32 -10.59
N LEU A 551 -5.89 16.21 -9.88
CA LEU A 551 -6.50 16.27 -8.54
C LEU A 551 -5.61 17.02 -7.54
N PHE A 552 -4.32 16.68 -7.49
CA PHE A 552 -3.36 17.36 -6.63
C PHE A 552 -3.13 18.81 -7.05
N HIS A 553 -3.26 19.16 -8.33
CA HIS A 553 -3.29 20.55 -8.78
C HIS A 553 -4.53 21.28 -8.24
N SER A 554 -5.72 20.68 -8.36
CA SER A 554 -6.98 21.22 -7.86
C SER A 554 -6.91 21.49 -6.34
N ILE A 555 -6.46 20.51 -5.55
CA ILE A 555 -6.22 20.66 -4.10
C ILE A 555 -5.27 21.83 -3.78
N ARG A 556 -4.23 22.07 -4.60
CA ARG A 556 -3.26 23.15 -4.38
C ARG A 556 -3.74 24.53 -4.84
N MET A 557 -4.62 24.63 -5.84
CA MET A 557 -4.91 25.90 -6.53
C MET A 557 -6.39 26.31 -6.52
N ASP A 558 -7.32 25.37 -6.66
CA ASP A 558 -8.74 25.69 -6.91
C ASP A 558 -9.48 26.11 -5.63
N ASN A 559 -10.54 26.90 -5.78
CA ASN A 559 -11.44 27.17 -4.66
C ASN A 559 -12.64 26.21 -4.74
N PRO A 560 -12.99 25.48 -3.66
CA PRO A 560 -14.15 24.59 -3.66
C PRO A 560 -15.44 25.30 -4.07
N PHE A 561 -16.32 24.58 -4.78
CA PHE A 561 -17.58 25.12 -5.24
C PHE A 561 -18.63 25.09 -4.11
N TYR A 562 -19.21 26.25 -3.79
CA TYR A 562 -20.27 26.33 -2.76
C TYR A 562 -21.63 26.60 -3.43
N PRO A 563 -22.55 25.62 -3.46
CA PRO A 563 -23.89 25.81 -4.03
C PRO A 563 -24.67 26.93 -3.33
N ARG A 564 -25.56 27.62 -4.06
CA ARG A 564 -26.38 28.72 -3.51
C ARG A 564 -27.36 28.29 -2.42
N TRP A 565 -27.69 27.00 -2.34
CA TRP A 565 -28.58 26.41 -1.34
C TRP A 565 -27.85 25.94 -0.08
N LEU A 566 -26.52 26.03 -0.03
CA LEU A 566 -25.75 25.69 1.16
C LEU A 566 -25.90 26.79 2.21
N GLU A 567 -26.21 26.42 3.45
CA GLU A 567 -26.36 27.39 4.54
C GLU A 567 -25.09 28.20 4.79
N LYS A 568 -25.29 29.46 5.23
CA LYS A 568 -24.20 30.43 5.39
C LYS A 568 -23.15 29.95 6.39
N GLU A 569 -23.59 29.43 7.53
CA GLU A 569 -22.74 28.88 8.58
C GLU A 569 -22.01 27.61 8.16
N ALA A 570 -22.64 26.75 7.36
CA ALA A 570 -22.00 25.56 6.81
C ALA A 570 -20.91 25.92 5.81
N LYS A 571 -21.18 26.90 4.93
CA LYS A 571 -20.19 27.47 4.02
C LYS A 571 -19.04 28.15 4.76
N ASP A 572 -19.33 28.95 5.78
CA ASP A 572 -18.35 29.66 6.60
C ASP A 572 -17.39 28.70 7.32
N LEU A 573 -17.91 27.58 7.85
CA LEU A 573 -17.09 26.52 8.42
C LEU A 573 -16.13 25.91 7.38
N LEU A 574 -16.66 25.51 6.23
CA LEU A 574 -15.86 24.91 5.15
C LEU A 574 -14.77 25.87 4.63
N VAL A 575 -15.08 27.15 4.47
CA VAL A 575 -14.10 28.19 4.07
C VAL A 575 -12.96 28.32 5.09
N LYS A 576 -13.25 28.20 6.40
CA LYS A 576 -12.25 28.24 7.46
C LYS A 576 -11.42 26.95 7.61
N LEU A 577 -11.92 25.82 7.10
CA LEU A 577 -11.21 24.53 7.07
C LEU A 577 -10.35 24.39 5.81
N PHE A 578 -10.81 24.88 4.65
CA PHE A 578 -10.04 24.87 3.40
C PHE A 578 -9.00 26.00 3.29
N VAL A 579 -8.42 26.41 4.42
CA VAL A 579 -7.28 27.33 4.46
C VAL A 579 -6.00 26.55 4.18
N ARG A 580 -5.23 27.00 3.19
CA ARG A 580 -4.03 26.29 2.71
C ARG A 580 -2.84 26.44 3.66
N GLU A 581 -2.65 27.61 4.26
CA GLU A 581 -1.68 27.80 5.34
C GLU A 581 -2.15 27.08 6.63
N PRO A 582 -1.46 26.02 7.09
CA PRO A 582 -1.98 25.17 8.17
C PRO A 582 -2.18 25.91 9.50
N GLU A 583 -1.26 26.81 9.83
CA GLU A 583 -1.26 27.60 11.08
C GLU A 583 -2.40 28.66 11.14
N LYS A 584 -3.15 28.85 10.04
CA LYS A 584 -4.33 29.73 9.97
C LYS A 584 -5.65 28.95 9.93
N ARG A 585 -5.60 27.62 9.76
CA ARG A 585 -6.77 26.74 9.58
C ARG A 585 -7.55 26.61 10.90
N LEU A 586 -8.88 26.63 10.82
CA LEU A 586 -9.71 26.38 12.00
C LEU A 586 -9.44 24.98 12.58
N GLY A 587 -9.45 24.86 13.92
CA GLY A 587 -9.04 23.66 14.63
C GLY A 587 -7.55 23.62 14.98
N VAL A 588 -6.70 24.31 14.19
CA VAL A 588 -5.33 24.68 14.61
C VAL A 588 -5.35 26.07 15.26
N ARG A 589 -6.01 27.03 14.61
CA ARG A 589 -6.24 28.38 15.12
C ARG A 589 -7.70 28.58 15.49
N GLY A 590 -7.95 28.81 16.77
CA GLY A 590 -9.30 28.96 17.32
C GLY A 590 -10.03 27.62 17.49
N ASP A 591 -11.04 27.62 18.34
CA ASP A 591 -11.80 26.42 18.69
C ASP A 591 -12.91 26.16 17.67
N ILE A 592 -12.88 24.98 17.05
CA ILE A 592 -13.90 24.53 16.10
C ILE A 592 -15.25 24.30 16.78
N ARG A 593 -15.28 23.96 18.08
CA ARG A 593 -16.53 23.74 18.84
C ARG A 593 -17.37 25.00 18.99
N GLN A 594 -16.73 26.17 18.93
CA GLN A 594 -17.37 27.48 19.05
C GLN A 594 -17.89 28.01 17.70
N HIS A 595 -17.78 27.25 16.61
CA HIS A 595 -18.27 27.68 15.31
C HIS A 595 -19.82 27.81 15.32
N PRO A 596 -20.42 28.89 14.77
CA PRO A 596 -21.87 29.10 14.78
C PRO A 596 -22.75 28.01 14.13
N LEU A 597 -22.15 27.03 13.46
CA LEU A 597 -22.85 25.83 12.97
C LEU A 597 -23.24 24.88 14.12
N PHE A 598 -22.39 24.78 15.15
CA PHE A 598 -22.57 23.88 16.29
C PHE A 598 -23.25 24.55 17.49
N ARG A 599 -23.93 25.69 17.29
CA ARG A 599 -24.51 26.50 18.39
C ARG A 599 -25.56 25.76 19.23
N GLU A 600 -26.19 24.73 18.66
CA GLU A 600 -27.23 23.92 19.29
C GLU A 600 -26.69 22.60 19.88
N ILE A 601 -25.39 22.33 19.72
CA ILE A 601 -24.75 21.10 20.23
C ILE A 601 -24.26 21.34 21.66
N ASN A 602 -24.86 20.65 22.62
CA ASN A 602 -24.22 20.47 23.93
C ASN A 602 -23.13 19.39 23.81
N TRP A 603 -21.87 19.81 23.82
CA TRP A 603 -20.72 18.92 23.65
C TRP A 603 -20.58 17.87 24.75
N GLU A 604 -21.01 18.16 25.98
CA GLU A 604 -20.91 17.19 27.08
C GLU A 604 -22.01 16.13 27.00
N GLU A 605 -23.24 16.52 26.66
CA GLU A 605 -24.34 15.58 26.39
C GLU A 605 -24.02 14.71 25.17
N LEU A 606 -23.41 15.30 24.12
CA LEU A 606 -22.95 14.55 22.96
C LEU A 606 -21.89 13.52 23.36
N GLU A 607 -20.87 13.91 24.13
CA GLU A 607 -19.82 13.00 24.61
C GLU A 607 -20.38 11.87 25.49
N ARG A 608 -21.45 12.12 26.26
CA ARG A 608 -22.16 11.07 27.02
C ARG A 608 -23.13 10.23 26.20
N LYS A 609 -23.28 10.48 24.89
CA LYS A 609 -24.32 9.90 23.99
C LYS A 609 -25.75 10.12 24.50
N GLU A 610 -26.02 11.27 25.10
CA GLU A 610 -27.34 11.68 25.59
C GLU A 610 -28.18 12.38 24.50
N ILE A 611 -27.56 12.80 23.40
CA ILE A 611 -28.25 13.38 22.23
C ILE A 611 -28.61 12.28 21.23
N ASP A 612 -29.90 12.17 20.92
CA ASP A 612 -30.45 11.19 19.98
C ASP A 612 -29.91 11.39 18.53
N PRO A 613 -29.36 10.34 17.87
CA PRO A 613 -28.92 10.45 16.48
C PRO A 613 -30.08 10.77 15.51
N PRO A 614 -29.91 11.73 14.58
CA PRO A 614 -30.94 12.11 13.61
C PRO A 614 -31.22 11.03 12.55
N PHE A 615 -30.36 10.01 12.47
CA PHE A 615 -30.56 8.84 11.63
C PHE A 615 -30.19 7.57 12.40
N ARG A 616 -31.13 6.65 12.51
CA ARG A 616 -30.89 5.29 13.06
C ARG A 616 -30.84 4.28 11.91
N PRO A 617 -29.74 3.50 11.76
CA PRO A 617 -29.62 2.51 10.69
C PRO A 617 -30.62 1.36 10.89
N LYS A 618 -31.03 0.72 9.78
CA LYS A 618 -31.94 -0.43 9.84
C LYS A 618 -31.14 -1.66 10.22
N VAL A 619 -31.31 -2.12 11.46
CA VAL A 619 -30.65 -3.30 12.03
C VAL A 619 -31.73 -4.23 12.58
N LYS A 620 -31.80 -5.48 12.08
CA LYS A 620 -32.83 -6.46 12.48
C LYS A 620 -32.40 -7.36 13.63
N SER A 621 -31.09 -7.56 13.81
CA SER A 621 -30.53 -8.45 14.83
C SER A 621 -29.08 -8.06 15.15
N PRO A 622 -28.51 -8.54 16.28
CA PRO A 622 -27.10 -8.31 16.63
C PRO A 622 -26.08 -8.84 15.61
N TYR A 623 -26.50 -9.72 14.69
CA TYR A 623 -25.66 -10.30 13.64
C TYR A 623 -26.02 -9.78 12.22
N ASP A 624 -26.89 -8.78 12.12
CA ASP A 624 -27.41 -8.31 10.83
C ASP A 624 -26.33 -7.64 9.99
N CYS A 625 -26.10 -8.20 8.80
CA CYS A 625 -25.12 -7.69 7.84
C CYS A 625 -25.76 -6.85 6.72
N SER A 626 -27.03 -6.44 6.80
CA SER A 626 -27.72 -5.80 5.66
C SER A 626 -27.09 -4.49 5.17
N ASN A 627 -26.33 -3.81 6.03
CA ASN A 627 -25.69 -2.52 5.77
C ASN A 627 -24.23 -2.65 5.26
N PHE A 628 -23.79 -3.86 4.88
CA PHE A 628 -22.47 -4.13 4.29
C PHE A 628 -22.58 -4.47 2.78
N ASP A 629 -21.48 -4.32 2.04
CA ASP A 629 -21.46 -4.68 0.62
C ASP A 629 -21.68 -6.20 0.42
N LYS A 630 -22.65 -6.51 -0.46
CA LYS A 630 -23.01 -7.87 -0.85
C LYS A 630 -21.87 -8.60 -1.54
N GLU A 631 -20.93 -7.91 -2.19
CA GLU A 631 -19.76 -8.56 -2.79
C GLU A 631 -18.89 -9.25 -1.71
N PHE A 632 -18.65 -8.61 -0.55
CA PHE A 632 -17.92 -9.23 0.56
C PHE A 632 -18.74 -10.30 1.28
N LEU A 633 -20.04 -10.08 1.53
CA LEU A 633 -20.90 -11.04 2.23
C LEU A 633 -21.12 -12.37 1.49
N ASN A 634 -20.82 -12.38 0.19
CA ASN A 634 -20.84 -13.57 -0.68
C ASN A 634 -19.49 -14.31 -0.71
N GLU A 635 -18.37 -13.68 -0.31
CA GLU A 635 -17.11 -14.39 -0.16
C GLU A 635 -17.16 -15.33 1.06
N LYS A 636 -16.58 -16.53 0.92
CA LYS A 636 -16.54 -17.51 2.01
C LYS A 636 -15.64 -16.99 3.15
N PRO A 637 -16.08 -17.03 4.42
CA PRO A 637 -15.29 -16.58 5.56
C PRO A 637 -14.14 -17.56 5.83
N ARG A 638 -13.02 -17.38 5.11
CA ARG A 638 -11.83 -18.23 5.21
C ARG A 638 -10.58 -17.39 5.29
N LEU A 639 -9.70 -17.78 6.22
CA LEU A 639 -8.33 -17.30 6.25
C LEU A 639 -7.61 -17.72 4.98
N SER A 640 -6.87 -16.78 4.38
CA SER A 640 -6.07 -17.04 3.19
C SER A 640 -4.78 -17.77 3.58
N PHE A 641 -4.46 -18.88 2.91
CA PHE A 641 -3.22 -19.65 3.15
C PHE A 641 -1.97 -18.77 2.97
N ALA A 642 -0.98 -18.93 3.85
CA ALA A 642 0.30 -18.21 3.82
C ALA A 642 1.45 -19.16 3.42
N ASP A 643 2.52 -18.62 2.82
CA ASP A 643 3.60 -19.44 2.27
C ASP A 643 4.51 -19.99 3.39
N ARG A 644 4.49 -21.31 3.57
CA ARG A 644 5.28 -22.01 4.60
C ARG A 644 6.79 -21.76 4.48
N ALA A 645 7.31 -21.57 3.27
CA ALA A 645 8.72 -21.26 3.10
C ALA A 645 9.05 -19.88 3.70
N LEU A 646 8.19 -18.89 3.43
CA LEU A 646 8.37 -17.53 3.92
C LEU A 646 8.14 -17.40 5.44
N ILE A 647 7.12 -18.09 5.97
CA ILE A 647 6.82 -18.14 7.41
C ILE A 647 8.02 -18.70 8.21
N ASN A 648 8.77 -19.65 7.64
CA ASN A 648 9.93 -20.25 8.28
C ASN A 648 11.18 -19.36 8.21
N SER A 649 11.30 -18.51 7.18
CA SER A 649 12.39 -17.51 7.07
C SER A 649 12.12 -16.20 7.82
N MET A 650 10.90 -16.02 8.34
CA MET A 650 10.41 -14.79 8.94
C MET A 650 10.82 -14.64 10.40
N ASP A 651 11.42 -13.50 10.76
CA ASP A 651 11.68 -13.17 12.16
C ASP A 651 10.36 -12.89 12.90
N GLN A 652 9.96 -13.84 13.73
CA GLN A 652 8.75 -13.75 14.54
C GLN A 652 8.85 -12.69 15.65
N ASN A 653 10.06 -12.22 15.99
CA ASN A 653 10.27 -11.21 17.02
C ASN A 653 9.80 -9.80 16.59
N MET A 654 9.66 -9.55 15.29
CA MET A 654 9.07 -8.31 14.74
C MET A 654 7.65 -8.03 15.28
N PHE A 655 6.93 -9.08 15.69
CA PHE A 655 5.59 -8.98 16.27
C PHE A 655 5.57 -9.31 17.79
N ARG A 656 6.72 -9.18 18.46
CA ARG A 656 6.80 -9.28 19.92
C ARG A 656 5.92 -8.20 20.56
N ASN A 657 5.27 -8.54 21.68
CA ASN A 657 4.31 -7.68 22.38
C ASN A 657 3.07 -7.27 21.54
N PHE A 658 2.81 -7.93 20.39
CA PHE A 658 1.57 -7.69 19.63
C PHE A 658 0.33 -8.07 20.45
N SER A 659 0.33 -9.22 21.12
CA SER A 659 -0.81 -9.71 21.90
C SER A 659 -1.16 -8.77 23.06
N PHE A 660 -2.46 -8.61 23.34
CA PHE A 660 -3.02 -7.74 24.36
C PHE A 660 -4.44 -8.21 24.71
N MET A 661 -4.90 -7.96 25.93
CA MET A 661 -6.26 -8.24 26.36
C MET A 661 -6.75 -7.05 27.21
N ASN A 662 -7.93 -6.55 26.88
CA ASN A 662 -8.61 -5.51 27.65
C ASN A 662 -9.31 -6.15 28.88
N PRO A 663 -9.33 -5.52 30.07
CA PRO A 663 -10.11 -5.96 31.23
C PRO A 663 -11.61 -6.23 30.97
N GLY A 664 -12.20 -5.64 29.92
CA GLY A 664 -13.55 -5.99 29.44
C GLY A 664 -13.62 -7.39 28.83
N MET A 665 -12.59 -7.80 28.09
CA MET A 665 -12.48 -9.14 27.49
C MET A 665 -12.08 -10.20 28.52
N GLU A 666 -11.27 -9.85 29.53
CA GLU A 666 -10.95 -10.75 30.65
C GLU A 666 -12.23 -11.18 31.39
N ARG A 667 -13.16 -10.24 31.60
CA ARG A 667 -14.50 -10.49 32.19
C ARG A 667 -15.46 -11.29 31.29
N LEU A 668 -15.19 -11.40 30.00
CA LEU A 668 -15.95 -12.24 29.06
C LEU A 668 -15.36 -13.65 28.89
N ILE A 669 -14.14 -13.86 29.38
CA ILE A 669 -13.38 -15.12 29.24
C ILE A 669 -13.40 -15.95 30.52
N SER A 670 -13.43 -15.27 31.67
CA SER A 670 -13.59 -15.85 33.02
C SER A 670 -15.00 -16.40 33.25
#